data_AF-A0A250XDD7-F1
#
_entry.id   AF-A0A250XDD7-F1
#
_cell.length_a   1.000
_cell.length_b   1.000
_cell.length_c   1.000
_cell.angle_alpha   90.00
_cell.angle_beta   90.00
_cell.angle_gamma   90.00
#
_symmetry.space_group_name_H-M   'P 1'
#
loop_
_entity.id
_entity.type
_entity.pdbx_description
1 polymer ?
#
loop_
_entity_poly.entity_id
_entity_poly.type
_entity_poly.pdbx_seq_one_letter_code
_entity_poly.pdbx_strand_id
1 'polypeptide(L)'
;MDDQNVHHFWGLSPFIDLSHIALTCNAEEKPSVLRILQVAPYDARHTIASISRLERYADHFSGPLQMFVFEEHPEGLARHILLISVFLDGSIPAKERVEVLLELHGNALLREKTAEYLDRRGRVIEKLLVALISGTAPNSAEIKILGEDMVCLAHMLDISHLKFQDVDALLEVLRNYRMQVNYDMIKAWEARCRKWYGDRYDFKRNMIDWDYHMRLQTAGTPGQDSALGSIIHFHHFRHWRAHGVAYELRDSTYTHPNRSLLSTAFGRTKEFKDRALKDVGRSVSAWGYWGDVLNGPYHAFGVTCEEEAFFVSSNKQYTRTAVDIAEYNLKAFLMEWRSGQHSPLEPGDDAPRARLARGPTSIADLETISNATTTALEDEQHRQQQQQHEDGHSSTPLQDHHHDQNSNHLSNLLAEDEQKACQQDIASREETVIPVQHLSEGKGMIQSISAMEPEVDADDLQQHQGDNTIQPKFISCGRFQGRRNGYLFKSGLHGTGYYLDLYQSSTWRAAPIEDCAQSASSSSTAATLKVVDHSQLEMSEDVAGDVAAYERLVTRGVKLVLLTGDIQKSLTSRKTFHGFFDVITLGCRHIHMAGVSEKLDQVASSSSVLLIESAKHLLQLKQDQVDAFHVRVEEITSTSGWVRDHYKSYQANKNTDNVDAESTDKWQDVLTSNLVFKRVNKIS
;
A
#
# COMPACT_ATOMS: atom_id res chain seq x y z
N MET A 1 -15.08 -18.63 2.84
CA MET A 1 -15.29 -17.44 2.00
C MET A 1 -16.51 -16.72 2.52
N ASP A 2 -16.45 -15.40 2.65
CA ASP A 2 -17.65 -14.63 2.94
C ASP A 2 -18.62 -14.73 1.75
N ASP A 3 -19.93 -14.69 1.96
CA ASP A 3 -20.94 -14.79 0.89
C ASP A 3 -20.82 -13.65 -0.15
N GLN A 4 -20.09 -12.60 0.20
CA GLN A 4 -19.89 -11.41 -0.57
C GLN A 4 -18.62 -11.45 -1.43
N ASN A 5 -17.74 -12.44 -1.26
CA ASN A 5 -16.37 -12.49 -1.77
C ASN A 5 -15.63 -11.15 -1.61
N VAL A 6 -15.64 -10.53 -0.42
CA VAL A 6 -14.92 -9.27 -0.19
C VAL A 6 -13.43 -9.56 0.02
N HIS A 7 -12.60 -8.90 -0.81
CA HIS A 7 -11.14 -8.87 -0.65
C HIS A 7 -10.74 -7.58 0.08
N HIS A 8 -9.75 -7.66 0.97
CA HIS A 8 -9.24 -6.50 1.70
C HIS A 8 -7.98 -5.97 1.02
N PHE A 9 -7.97 -4.66 0.77
CA PHE A 9 -6.86 -3.93 0.14
C PHE A 9 -6.24 -2.87 1.06
N TRP A 10 -6.79 -2.75 2.27
CA TRP A 10 -6.31 -1.92 3.36
C TRP A 10 -6.72 -2.59 4.66
N GLY A 11 -5.97 -2.35 5.73
CA GLY A 11 -6.39 -2.83 7.04
C GLY A 11 -7.36 -1.88 7.72
N LEU A 12 -7.94 -2.41 8.79
CA LEU A 12 -9.01 -1.76 9.55
C LEU A 12 -8.52 -1.24 10.90
N SER A 13 -7.22 -1.32 11.16
CA SER A 13 -6.55 -0.76 12.32
C SER A 13 -5.54 0.30 11.92
N PRO A 14 -5.20 1.22 12.84
CA PRO A 14 -4.10 2.15 12.64
C PRO A 14 -2.77 1.45 12.39
N PHE A 15 -1.87 2.16 11.70
CA PHE A 15 -0.48 1.74 11.61
C PHE A 15 0.12 1.52 13.00
N ILE A 16 1.11 0.63 13.06
CA ILE A 16 1.87 0.31 14.25
C ILE A 16 3.33 0.28 13.81
N ASP A 17 4.19 0.94 14.56
CA ASP A 17 5.62 0.70 14.48
C ASP A 17 5.92 -0.66 15.14
N LEU A 18 6.08 -1.69 14.34
CA LEU A 18 6.30 -3.05 14.84
C LEU A 18 7.68 -3.21 15.47
N SER A 19 8.64 -2.34 15.11
CA SER A 19 9.94 -2.30 15.77
C SER A 19 9.80 -1.83 17.21
N HIS A 20 8.92 -0.86 17.47
CA HIS A 20 8.57 -0.44 18.83
C HIS A 20 8.12 -1.63 19.67
N ILE A 21 7.16 -2.40 19.16
CA ILE A 21 6.56 -3.53 19.87
C ILE A 21 7.64 -4.57 20.20
N ALA A 22 8.44 -4.96 19.22
CA ALA A 22 9.49 -5.95 19.43
C ALA A 22 10.51 -5.50 20.48
N LEU A 23 10.92 -4.24 20.47
CA LEU A 23 12.03 -3.73 21.28
C LEU A 23 11.62 -3.28 22.68
N THR A 24 10.35 -2.92 22.88
CA THR A 24 9.83 -2.46 24.19
C THR A 24 9.11 -3.57 24.96
N CYS A 25 8.42 -4.47 24.27
CA CYS A 25 7.66 -5.53 24.92
C CYS A 25 8.55 -6.72 25.35
N ASN A 26 9.72 -6.89 24.71
CA ASN A 26 10.66 -7.97 24.98
C ASN A 26 11.87 -7.44 25.77
N ALA A 27 11.74 -7.40 27.10
CA ALA A 27 12.74 -6.79 27.98
C ALA A 27 13.98 -7.67 28.25
N GLU A 28 13.90 -8.99 28.05
CA GLU A 28 14.90 -9.92 28.58
C GLU A 28 16.07 -10.20 27.61
N GLU A 29 15.83 -10.24 26.29
CA GLU A 29 16.88 -10.41 25.28
C GLU A 29 16.56 -9.59 24.03
N LYS A 30 17.42 -8.61 23.70
CA LYS A 30 17.29 -7.84 22.46
C LYS A 30 17.85 -8.65 21.30
N PRO A 31 17.08 -8.85 20.21
CA PRO A 31 17.55 -9.67 19.10
C PRO A 31 18.69 -8.95 18.34
N SER A 32 19.67 -9.73 17.86
CA SER A 32 20.74 -9.20 16.99
C SER A 32 20.23 -8.88 15.57
N VAL A 33 19.14 -9.53 15.16
CA VAL A 33 18.40 -9.29 13.92
C VAL A 33 16.93 -9.28 14.29
N LEU A 34 16.24 -8.18 14.02
CA LEU A 34 14.83 -8.04 14.33
C LEU A 34 13.99 -8.64 13.19
N ARG A 35 13.16 -9.64 13.51
CA ARG A 35 12.38 -10.39 12.52
C ARG A 35 10.88 -10.28 12.79
N ILE A 36 10.18 -9.71 11.82
CA ILE A 36 8.76 -9.39 11.93
C ILE A 36 7.99 -10.11 10.83
N LEU A 37 6.95 -10.85 11.19
CA LEU A 37 6.04 -11.50 10.24
C LEU A 37 4.71 -10.74 10.19
N GLN A 38 4.31 -10.30 9.00
CA GLN A 38 2.99 -9.73 8.74
C GLN A 38 2.17 -10.72 7.93
N VAL A 39 1.11 -11.28 8.55
CA VAL A 39 0.18 -12.20 7.91
C VAL A 39 -1.08 -11.44 7.52
N ALA A 40 -1.26 -11.28 6.20
CA ALA A 40 -2.33 -10.51 5.58
C ALA A 40 -2.47 -9.11 6.20
N PRO A 41 -1.43 -8.26 6.13
CA PRO A 41 -1.51 -6.87 6.55
C PRO A 41 -2.47 -6.03 5.70
N TYR A 42 -2.82 -6.52 4.50
CA TYR A 42 -3.71 -5.92 3.48
C TYR A 42 -3.15 -4.66 2.79
N ASP A 43 -2.31 -3.90 3.48
CA ASP A 43 -1.57 -2.75 2.95
C ASP A 43 -0.18 -2.62 3.61
N ALA A 44 0.55 -1.60 3.18
CA ALA A 44 1.92 -1.32 3.63
C ALA A 44 2.03 -0.48 4.91
N ARG A 45 0.94 -0.22 5.65
CA ARG A 45 0.94 0.79 6.73
C ARG A 45 1.93 0.49 7.86
N HIS A 46 1.99 -0.76 8.29
CA HIS A 46 2.92 -1.18 9.34
C HIS A 46 4.36 -1.16 8.85
N THR A 47 4.60 -1.55 7.60
CA THR A 47 5.92 -1.47 6.97
C THR A 47 6.40 -0.03 6.90
N ILE A 48 5.60 0.88 6.35
CA ILE A 48 5.95 2.31 6.23
C ILE A 48 6.26 2.90 7.60
N ALA A 49 5.40 2.69 8.60
CA ALA A 49 5.64 3.20 9.95
C ALA A 49 6.93 2.65 10.56
N SER A 50 7.17 1.34 10.43
CA SER A 50 8.32 0.66 11.06
C SER A 50 9.65 1.04 10.41
N ILE A 51 9.72 1.17 9.09
CA ILE A 51 10.97 1.55 8.39
C ILE A 51 11.29 3.04 8.60
N SER A 52 10.26 3.89 8.70
CA SER A 52 10.45 5.34 8.88
C SER A 52 10.97 5.68 10.27
N ARG A 53 10.52 4.92 11.28
CA ARG A 53 10.83 5.15 12.70
C ARG A 53 12.00 4.34 13.23
N LEU A 54 12.67 3.59 12.36
CA LEU A 54 13.71 2.64 12.76
C LEU A 54 14.91 3.32 13.47
N GLU A 55 15.17 4.60 13.17
CA GLU A 55 16.22 5.39 13.83
C GLU A 55 15.86 5.86 15.24
N ARG A 56 14.58 5.85 15.64
CA ARG A 56 14.18 6.11 17.04
C ARG A 56 14.80 5.12 18.03
N TYR A 57 15.26 3.97 17.55
CA TYR A 57 15.81 2.89 18.36
C TYR A 57 17.32 2.68 18.18
N ALA A 58 18.03 3.60 17.53
CA ALA A 58 19.47 3.42 17.22
C ALA A 58 20.33 3.15 18.48
N ASP A 59 19.97 3.75 19.62
CA ASP A 59 20.65 3.55 20.92
C ASP A 59 20.39 2.17 21.55
N HIS A 60 19.37 1.46 21.09
CA HIS A 60 18.90 0.20 21.67
C HIS A 60 19.03 -0.98 20.73
N PHE A 61 19.05 -0.73 19.42
CA PHE A 61 19.09 -1.73 18.37
C PHE A 61 19.73 -1.15 17.10
N SER A 62 20.91 -1.66 16.76
CA SER A 62 21.63 -1.33 15.52
C SER A 62 21.65 -2.49 14.52
N GLY A 63 20.88 -3.55 14.78
CA GLY A 63 20.87 -4.76 13.97
C GLY A 63 20.02 -4.63 12.69
N PRO A 64 20.06 -5.65 11.82
CA PRO A 64 19.22 -5.71 10.63
C PRO A 64 17.72 -5.89 10.94
N LEU A 65 16.86 -5.20 10.20
CA LEU A 65 15.40 -5.40 10.23
C LEU A 65 14.95 -6.29 9.07
N GLN A 66 14.30 -7.42 9.35
CA GLN A 66 13.72 -8.30 8.35
C GLN A 66 12.20 -8.38 8.53
N MET A 67 11.45 -7.89 7.54
CA MET A 67 9.99 -7.91 7.53
C MET A 67 9.51 -8.91 6.49
N PHE A 68 8.83 -9.95 6.95
CA PHE A 68 8.23 -10.99 6.13
C PHE A 68 6.77 -10.64 5.89
N VAL A 69 6.39 -10.43 4.63
CA VAL A 69 5.03 -10.08 4.25
C VAL A 69 4.40 -11.29 3.58
N PHE A 70 3.39 -11.85 4.22
CA PHE A 70 2.57 -12.93 3.68
C PHE A 70 1.21 -12.39 3.25
N GLU A 71 0.87 -12.57 1.98
CA GLU A 71 -0.47 -12.38 1.44
C GLU A 71 -0.92 -13.68 0.77
N GLU A 72 -2.20 -14.02 0.84
CA GLU A 72 -2.71 -15.26 0.20
C GLU A 72 -2.65 -15.17 -1.33
N HIS A 73 -2.80 -13.95 -1.86
CA HIS A 73 -2.92 -13.66 -3.28
C HIS A 73 -1.83 -12.72 -3.78
N PRO A 74 -1.33 -12.90 -5.03
CA PRO A 74 -0.28 -12.08 -5.60
C PRO A 74 -0.69 -10.60 -5.73
N GLU A 75 -1.99 -10.30 -5.85
CA GLU A 75 -2.50 -8.93 -5.87
C GLU A 75 -2.17 -8.15 -4.59
N GLY A 76 -2.24 -8.80 -3.42
CA GLY A 76 -1.87 -8.19 -2.15
C GLY A 76 -0.38 -7.87 -2.10
N LEU A 77 0.48 -8.81 -2.52
CA LEU A 77 1.93 -8.58 -2.58
C LEU A 77 2.31 -7.47 -3.57
N ALA A 78 1.73 -7.48 -4.78
CA ALA A 78 1.99 -6.45 -5.79
C ALA A 78 1.64 -5.06 -5.26
N ARG A 79 0.51 -4.97 -4.55
CA ARG A 79 0.05 -3.73 -3.91
C ARG A 79 0.98 -3.28 -2.78
N HIS A 80 1.47 -4.21 -1.95
CA HIS A 80 2.45 -3.89 -0.91
C HIS A 80 3.73 -3.31 -1.50
N ILE A 81 4.27 -3.95 -2.55
CA ILE A 81 5.46 -3.46 -3.28
C ILE A 81 5.17 -2.09 -3.90
N LEU A 82 4.02 -1.91 -4.54
CA LEU A 82 3.61 -0.65 -5.15
C LEU A 82 3.61 0.49 -4.13
N LEU A 83 2.93 0.32 -2.99
CA LEU A 83 2.82 1.36 -1.97
C LEU A 83 4.18 1.72 -1.36
N ILE A 84 5.05 0.73 -1.10
CA ILE A 84 6.42 0.98 -0.67
C ILE A 84 7.21 1.69 -1.76
N SER A 85 7.06 1.30 -3.03
CA SER A 85 7.75 1.96 -4.14
C SER A 85 7.34 3.43 -4.23
N VAL A 86 6.06 3.76 -4.04
CA VAL A 86 5.59 5.15 -4.06
C VAL A 86 6.20 5.93 -2.91
N PHE A 87 6.22 5.36 -1.70
CA PHE A 87 6.84 5.99 -0.52
C PHE A 87 8.32 6.30 -0.74
N LEU A 88 9.04 5.42 -1.44
CA LEU A 88 10.46 5.60 -1.75
C LEU A 88 10.72 6.56 -2.91
N ASP A 89 9.73 6.98 -3.70
CA ASP A 89 9.96 7.66 -4.99
C ASP A 89 10.50 9.11 -4.85
N GLY A 90 11.82 9.23 -4.78
CA GLY A 90 12.59 10.48 -4.70
C GLY A 90 12.38 11.45 -5.86
N SER A 91 11.81 11.00 -6.97
CA SER A 91 11.66 11.81 -8.18
C SER A 91 10.48 12.80 -8.12
N ILE A 92 9.55 12.59 -7.19
CA ILE A 92 8.40 13.47 -6.95
C ILE A 92 8.48 14.15 -5.58
N PRO A 93 8.04 15.42 -5.47
CA PRO A 93 8.04 16.16 -4.20
C PRO A 93 7.23 15.43 -3.12
N ALA A 94 7.64 15.55 -1.85
CA ALA A 94 7.02 14.82 -0.74
C ALA A 94 5.49 14.98 -0.67
N LYS A 95 4.99 16.19 -0.89
CA LYS A 95 3.54 16.45 -0.90
C LYS A 95 2.83 15.64 -1.98
N GLU A 96 3.35 15.65 -3.21
CA GLU A 96 2.76 14.88 -4.31
C GLU A 96 2.85 13.38 -4.05
N ARG A 97 3.96 12.92 -3.44
CA ARG A 97 4.14 11.52 -3.04
C ARG A 97 3.09 11.05 -2.05
N VAL A 98 2.80 11.84 -1.02
CA VAL A 98 1.72 11.57 -0.05
C VAL A 98 0.37 11.49 -0.76
N GLU A 99 0.07 12.44 -1.64
CA GLU A 99 -1.19 12.45 -2.38
C GLU A 99 -1.37 11.20 -3.26
N VAL A 100 -0.34 10.84 -4.03
CA VAL A 100 -0.33 9.64 -4.89
C VAL A 100 -0.49 8.38 -4.04
N LEU A 101 0.20 8.28 -2.90
CA LEU A 101 0.11 7.13 -2.00
C LEU A 101 -1.31 6.97 -1.46
N LEU A 102 -1.94 8.06 -0.99
CA LEU A 102 -3.31 8.02 -0.48
C LEU A 102 -4.32 7.64 -1.56
N GLU A 103 -4.23 8.22 -2.76
CA GLU A 103 -5.11 7.85 -3.88
C GLU A 103 -4.98 6.36 -4.22
N LEU A 104 -3.75 5.85 -4.36
CA LEU A 104 -3.51 4.44 -4.66
C LEU A 104 -3.94 3.52 -3.50
N HIS A 105 -3.80 3.97 -2.26
CA HIS A 105 -4.17 3.25 -1.04
C HIS A 105 -5.69 3.09 -0.88
N GLY A 106 -6.48 4.11 -1.20
CA GLY A 106 -7.89 4.15 -0.77
C GLY A 106 -8.94 4.43 -1.82
N ASN A 107 -8.57 4.96 -2.98
CA ASN A 107 -9.55 5.40 -3.97
C ASN A 107 -9.75 4.34 -5.06
N ALA A 108 -11.00 4.03 -5.39
CA ALA A 108 -11.38 3.23 -6.54
C ALA A 108 -11.13 3.99 -7.86
N LEU A 109 -11.31 5.31 -7.85
CA LEU A 109 -11.05 6.19 -9.00
C LEU A 109 -9.85 7.11 -8.71
N LEU A 110 -9.04 7.34 -9.73
CA LEU A 110 -7.81 8.12 -9.70
C LEU A 110 -7.93 9.34 -10.61
N ARG A 111 -7.14 10.36 -10.30
CA ARG A 111 -6.78 11.41 -11.27
C ARG A 111 -5.99 10.80 -12.43
N GLU A 112 -6.07 11.42 -13.60
CA GLU A 112 -5.31 10.99 -14.80
C GLU A 112 -3.81 10.85 -14.51
N LYS A 113 -3.21 11.89 -13.91
CA LYS A 113 -1.79 11.89 -13.52
C LYS A 113 -1.42 10.71 -12.60
N THR A 114 -2.29 10.35 -11.67
CA THR A 114 -2.06 9.23 -10.74
C THR A 114 -2.23 7.87 -11.43
N ALA A 115 -3.15 7.77 -12.39
CA ALA A 115 -3.29 6.57 -13.23
C ALA A 115 -2.08 6.37 -14.17
N GLU A 116 -1.57 7.44 -14.77
CA GLU A 116 -0.35 7.41 -15.59
C GLU A 116 0.88 7.04 -14.74
N TYR A 117 0.95 7.58 -13.52
CA TYR A 117 1.97 7.20 -12.55
C TYR A 117 1.88 5.70 -12.24
N LEU A 118 0.69 5.16 -11.97
CA LEU A 118 0.48 3.73 -11.69
C LEU A 118 0.96 2.84 -12.84
N ASP A 119 0.62 3.17 -14.10
CA ASP A 119 1.13 2.41 -15.26
C ASP A 119 2.66 2.44 -15.28
N ARG A 120 3.25 3.64 -15.26
CA ARG A 120 4.71 3.81 -15.31
C ARG A 120 5.39 3.06 -14.18
N ARG A 121 4.93 3.22 -12.94
CA ARG A 121 5.52 2.60 -11.76
C ARG A 121 5.41 1.09 -11.81
N GLY A 122 4.24 0.54 -12.18
CA GLY A 122 4.07 -0.89 -12.39
C GLY A 122 5.01 -1.47 -13.47
N ARG A 123 5.37 -0.67 -14.48
CA ARG A 123 6.35 -0.99 -15.54
C ARG A 123 7.77 -1.11 -15.00
N VAL A 124 8.14 -0.22 -14.08
CA VAL A 124 9.47 -0.21 -13.46
C VAL A 124 9.59 -1.33 -12.42
N ILE A 125 8.55 -1.57 -11.62
CA ILE A 125 8.51 -2.70 -10.66
C ILE A 125 8.60 -4.05 -11.40
N GLU A 126 7.85 -4.22 -12.50
CA GLU A 126 7.92 -5.44 -13.32
C GLU A 126 9.36 -5.71 -13.78
N LYS A 127 10.05 -4.69 -14.32
CA LYS A 127 11.45 -4.80 -14.75
C LYS A 127 12.38 -5.15 -13.59
N LEU A 128 12.19 -4.52 -12.43
CA LEU A 128 12.98 -4.81 -11.24
C LEU A 128 12.84 -6.29 -10.83
N LEU A 129 11.61 -6.81 -10.77
CA LEU A 129 11.38 -8.21 -10.41
C LEU A 129 12.04 -9.16 -11.41
N VAL A 130 11.96 -8.88 -12.72
CA VAL A 130 12.65 -9.68 -13.75
C VAL A 130 14.16 -9.68 -13.56
N ALA A 131 14.76 -8.54 -13.20
CA ALA A 131 16.18 -8.45 -12.91
C ALA A 131 16.58 -9.26 -11.66
N LEU A 132 15.76 -9.20 -10.60
CA LEU A 132 15.99 -9.96 -9.37
C LEU A 132 15.94 -11.49 -9.61
N ILE A 133 14.97 -11.97 -10.41
CA ILE A 133 14.86 -13.40 -10.77
C ILE A 133 16.10 -13.87 -11.53
N SER A 134 16.61 -13.03 -12.42
CA SER A 134 17.75 -13.37 -13.29
C SER A 134 19.08 -13.40 -12.52
N GLY A 135 19.10 -13.00 -11.24
CA GLY A 135 20.31 -12.90 -10.42
C GLY A 135 21.27 -11.82 -10.92
N THR A 136 20.85 -10.99 -11.88
CA THR A 136 21.65 -9.91 -12.43
C THR A 136 21.50 -8.71 -11.51
N ALA A 137 22.57 -8.39 -10.78
CA ALA A 137 22.65 -7.12 -10.07
C ALA A 137 22.51 -5.97 -11.11
N PRO A 138 21.67 -4.95 -10.86
CA PRO A 138 21.53 -3.84 -11.79
C PRO A 138 22.90 -3.22 -12.03
N ASN A 139 23.34 -3.20 -13.29
CA ASN A 139 24.61 -2.55 -13.60
C ASN A 139 24.47 -1.02 -13.49
N SER A 140 25.59 -0.30 -13.47
CA SER A 140 25.63 1.16 -13.33
C SER A 140 24.76 1.93 -14.34
N ALA A 141 24.49 1.35 -15.53
CA ALA A 141 23.62 1.94 -16.54
C ALA A 141 22.14 1.65 -16.26
N GLU A 142 21.80 0.44 -15.81
CA GLU A 142 20.45 0.07 -15.37
C GLU A 142 20.03 0.85 -14.12
N ILE A 143 20.95 1.11 -13.19
CA ILE A 143 20.73 1.96 -12.02
C ILE A 143 20.32 3.38 -12.45
N LYS A 144 20.99 3.96 -13.45
CA LYS A 144 20.61 5.27 -14.00
C LYS A 144 19.23 5.28 -14.64
N ILE A 145 18.77 4.15 -15.16
CA ILE A 145 17.46 4.00 -15.81
C ILE A 145 16.36 3.75 -14.77
N LEU A 146 16.65 2.98 -13.72
CA LEU A 146 15.69 2.60 -12.68
C LEU A 146 15.46 3.71 -11.63
N GLY A 147 16.49 4.49 -11.32
CA GLY A 147 16.46 5.47 -10.22
C GLY A 147 16.99 4.91 -8.90
N GLU A 148 17.52 5.79 -8.05
CA GLU A 148 18.12 5.40 -6.75
C GLU A 148 17.10 4.78 -5.79
N ASP A 149 15.85 5.24 -5.86
CA ASP A 149 14.70 4.70 -5.13
C ASP A 149 14.43 3.24 -5.48
N MET A 150 14.51 2.88 -6.77
CA MET A 150 14.31 1.50 -7.22
C MET A 150 15.49 0.61 -6.90
N VAL A 151 16.71 1.15 -6.83
CA VAL A 151 17.88 0.43 -6.32
C VAL A 151 17.73 0.16 -4.82
N CYS A 152 17.28 1.14 -4.04
CA CYS A 152 16.96 0.94 -2.63
C CYS A 152 15.90 -0.16 -2.47
N LEU A 153 14.82 -0.11 -3.26
CA LEU A 153 13.80 -1.15 -3.26
C LEU A 153 14.37 -2.53 -3.66
N ALA A 154 15.27 -2.60 -4.66
CA ALA A 154 15.96 -3.82 -5.03
C ALA A 154 16.77 -4.42 -3.87
N HIS A 155 17.45 -3.57 -3.10
CA HIS A 155 18.18 -4.00 -1.91
C HIS A 155 17.25 -4.47 -0.79
N MET A 156 16.06 -3.88 -0.66
CA MET A 156 15.09 -4.30 0.35
C MET A 156 14.40 -5.60 -0.03
N LEU A 157 13.98 -5.77 -1.29
CA LEU A 157 13.17 -6.91 -1.70
C LEU A 157 13.95 -8.24 -1.67
N ASP A 158 13.32 -9.25 -1.08
CA ASP A 158 13.76 -10.63 -1.11
C ASP A 158 12.60 -11.51 -1.58
N ILE A 159 12.77 -12.05 -2.80
CA ILE A 159 11.79 -12.92 -3.47
C ILE A 159 12.19 -14.40 -3.42
N SER A 160 13.25 -14.75 -2.67
CA SER A 160 13.80 -16.12 -2.64
C SER A 160 12.83 -17.18 -2.11
N HIS A 161 11.78 -16.75 -1.42
CA HIS A 161 10.73 -17.62 -0.89
C HIS A 161 9.50 -17.77 -1.80
N LEU A 162 9.45 -17.05 -2.92
CA LEU A 162 8.41 -17.22 -3.93
C LEU A 162 8.77 -18.34 -4.91
N LYS A 163 7.79 -19.16 -5.31
CA LYS A 163 8.00 -20.13 -6.39
C LYS A 163 7.96 -19.40 -7.73
N PHE A 164 8.56 -19.98 -8.77
CA PHE A 164 8.51 -19.41 -10.12
C PHE A 164 7.08 -19.08 -10.58
N GLN A 165 6.12 -19.98 -10.35
CA GLN A 165 4.70 -19.73 -10.65
C GLN A 165 4.12 -18.52 -9.90
N ASP A 166 4.57 -18.26 -8.67
CA ASP A 166 4.06 -17.19 -7.83
C ASP A 166 4.65 -15.85 -8.30
N VAL A 167 5.90 -15.88 -8.76
CA VAL A 167 6.55 -14.74 -9.39
C VAL A 167 5.93 -14.42 -10.74
N ASP A 168 5.62 -15.42 -11.57
CA ASP A 168 4.92 -15.21 -12.85
C ASP A 168 3.54 -14.59 -12.62
N ALA A 169 2.79 -15.07 -11.63
CA ALA A 169 1.51 -14.49 -11.25
C ALA A 169 1.67 -13.03 -10.76
N LEU A 170 2.72 -12.73 -9.97
CA LEU A 170 3.02 -11.37 -9.53
C LEU A 170 3.34 -10.44 -10.72
N LEU A 171 4.10 -10.91 -11.71
CA LEU A 171 4.37 -10.17 -12.94
C LEU A 171 3.10 -9.92 -13.76
N GLU A 172 2.20 -10.90 -13.82
CA GLU A 172 0.89 -10.75 -14.48
C GLU A 172 0.05 -9.66 -13.81
N VAL A 173 0.00 -9.63 -12.48
CA VAL A 173 -0.70 -8.56 -11.74
C VAL A 173 -0.15 -7.19 -12.09
N LEU A 174 1.18 -7.02 -12.15
CA LEU A 174 1.81 -5.73 -12.49
C LEU A 174 1.50 -5.30 -13.94
N ARG A 175 1.36 -6.26 -14.86
CA ARG A 175 0.89 -5.97 -16.24
C ARG A 175 -0.57 -5.54 -16.27
N ASN A 176 -1.39 -6.00 -15.33
CA ASN A 176 -2.79 -5.58 -15.22
C ASN A 176 -2.95 -4.15 -14.68
N TYR A 177 -1.88 -3.51 -14.17
CA TYR A 177 -1.86 -2.07 -13.87
C TYR A 177 -1.84 -1.19 -15.14
N ARG A 178 -1.76 -1.85 -16.31
CA ARG A 178 -1.87 -1.33 -17.68
C ARG A 178 -2.96 -0.29 -17.88
N MET A 179 -2.68 0.99 -18.16
CA MET A 179 -3.75 1.93 -18.56
C MET A 179 -4.44 1.53 -19.87
N GLN A 180 -3.73 0.81 -20.75
CA GLN A 180 -4.18 0.45 -22.09
C GLN A 180 -5.47 -0.38 -22.12
N VAL A 181 -5.78 -1.14 -21.07
CA VAL A 181 -6.95 -2.02 -21.03
C VAL A 181 -8.12 -1.32 -20.35
N ASN A 182 -9.07 -0.73 -21.07
CA ASN A 182 -10.20 -0.03 -20.42
C ASN A 182 -10.91 -0.89 -19.35
N TYR A 183 -11.20 -0.28 -18.20
CA TYR A 183 -11.95 -0.92 -17.11
C TYR A 183 -12.94 0.06 -16.50
N ASP A 184 -14.20 -0.33 -16.43
CA ASP A 184 -15.27 0.49 -15.85
C ASP A 184 -15.37 0.22 -14.34
N MET A 185 -14.59 0.99 -13.57
CA MET A 185 -14.60 0.90 -12.12
C MET A 185 -15.92 1.38 -11.50
N ILE A 186 -16.61 2.34 -12.14
CA ILE A 186 -17.88 2.87 -11.63
C ILE A 186 -18.93 1.75 -11.64
N LYS A 187 -19.05 1.04 -12.77
CA LYS A 187 -19.95 -0.12 -12.89
C LYS A 187 -19.55 -1.24 -11.93
N ALA A 188 -18.26 -1.50 -11.75
CA ALA A 188 -17.79 -2.51 -10.80
C ALA A 188 -18.15 -2.14 -9.35
N TRP A 189 -17.91 -0.89 -8.95
CA TRP A 189 -18.30 -0.36 -7.63
C TRP A 189 -19.81 -0.43 -7.41
N GLU A 190 -20.60 -0.04 -8.42
CA GLU A 190 -22.06 -0.14 -8.37
C GLU A 190 -22.51 -1.61 -8.22
N ALA A 191 -21.93 -2.54 -8.98
CA ALA A 191 -22.25 -3.96 -8.86
C ALA A 191 -21.97 -4.49 -7.45
N ARG A 192 -20.85 -4.07 -6.82
CA ARG A 192 -20.54 -4.38 -5.42
C ARG A 192 -21.58 -3.81 -4.47
N CYS A 193 -21.97 -2.55 -4.66
CA CYS A 193 -23.02 -1.91 -3.85
C CYS A 193 -24.37 -2.63 -4.02
N ARG A 194 -24.78 -2.98 -5.24
CA ARG A 194 -26.03 -3.72 -5.50
C ARG A 194 -26.03 -5.09 -4.83
N LYS A 195 -24.90 -5.82 -4.91
CA LYS A 195 -24.74 -7.10 -4.22
C LYS A 195 -24.83 -6.96 -2.70
N TRP A 196 -24.25 -5.89 -2.15
CA TRP A 196 -24.25 -5.65 -0.71
C TRP A 196 -25.63 -5.22 -0.17
N TYR A 197 -26.23 -4.19 -0.77
CA TYR A 197 -27.49 -3.63 -0.28
C TYR A 197 -28.72 -4.46 -0.67
N GLY A 198 -28.64 -5.24 -1.75
CA GLY A 198 -29.76 -6.01 -2.28
C GLY A 198 -30.97 -5.12 -2.54
N ASP A 199 -32.14 -5.53 -2.05
CA ASP A 199 -33.40 -4.80 -2.18
C ASP A 199 -33.37 -3.39 -1.58
N ARG A 200 -32.39 -3.09 -0.71
CA ARG A 200 -32.21 -1.76 -0.09
C ARG A 200 -31.30 -0.83 -0.90
N TYR A 201 -30.85 -1.24 -2.08
CA TYR A 201 -29.92 -0.45 -2.90
C TYR A 201 -30.46 0.94 -3.23
N ASP A 202 -31.75 1.05 -3.57
CA ASP A 202 -32.38 2.33 -3.88
C ASP A 202 -32.45 3.26 -2.65
N PHE A 203 -32.39 2.67 -1.44
CA PHE A 203 -32.32 3.38 -0.16
C PHE A 203 -30.88 3.50 0.38
N LYS A 204 -29.85 3.20 -0.41
CA LYS A 204 -28.44 3.17 0.06
C LYS A 204 -28.01 4.47 0.74
N ARG A 205 -28.52 5.63 0.29
CA ARG A 205 -28.22 6.93 0.90
C ARG A 205 -28.62 6.98 2.38
N ASN A 206 -29.80 6.47 2.70
CA ASN A 206 -30.31 6.41 4.07
C ASN A 206 -29.52 5.37 4.88
N MET A 207 -29.08 4.28 4.26
CA MET A 207 -28.22 3.28 4.90
C MET A 207 -26.83 3.84 5.24
N ILE A 208 -26.22 4.62 4.35
CA ILE A 208 -24.94 5.28 4.59
C ILE A 208 -25.04 6.27 5.76
N ASP A 209 -26.08 7.10 5.77
CA ASP A 209 -26.35 8.05 6.85
C ASP A 209 -26.50 7.34 8.21
N TRP A 210 -27.33 6.29 8.23
CA TRP A 210 -27.56 5.49 9.42
C TRP A 210 -26.29 4.77 9.90
N ASP A 211 -25.52 4.15 8.99
CA ASP A 211 -24.25 3.48 9.32
C ASP A 211 -23.26 4.48 9.95
N TYR A 212 -23.21 5.71 9.45
CA TYR A 212 -22.35 6.74 10.03
C TYR A 212 -22.76 7.08 11.45
N HIS A 213 -24.00 7.54 11.65
CA HIS A 213 -24.43 8.06 12.95
C HIS A 213 -24.54 6.96 14.01
N MET A 214 -25.05 5.78 13.64
CA MET A 214 -25.33 4.70 14.59
C MET A 214 -24.16 3.79 14.85
N ARG A 215 -23.15 3.77 13.96
CA ARG A 215 -22.00 2.87 14.10
C ARG A 215 -20.69 3.63 14.15
N LEU A 216 -20.32 4.35 13.10
CA LEU A 216 -19.01 5.00 13.04
C LEU A 216 -18.84 6.11 14.08
N GLN A 217 -19.82 7.00 14.18
CA GLN A 217 -19.80 8.11 15.15
C GLN A 217 -19.90 7.59 16.58
N THR A 218 -20.72 6.56 16.81
CA THR A 218 -20.91 5.95 18.14
C THR A 218 -19.66 5.17 18.59
N ALA A 219 -18.92 4.56 17.67
CA ALA A 219 -17.65 3.88 17.97
C ALA A 219 -16.54 4.85 18.43
N GLY A 220 -16.70 6.15 18.16
CA GLY A 220 -15.77 7.19 18.57
C GLY A 220 -14.47 7.22 17.77
N THR A 221 -13.50 7.96 18.29
CA THR A 221 -12.13 8.03 17.76
C THR A 221 -11.18 7.29 18.70
N PRO A 222 -10.27 6.43 18.21
CA PRO A 222 -9.31 5.74 19.06
C PRO A 222 -8.53 6.70 19.98
N GLY A 223 -8.48 6.39 21.27
CA GLY A 223 -7.78 7.20 22.27
C GLY A 223 -8.43 8.52 22.66
N GLN A 224 -9.64 8.79 22.18
CA GLN A 224 -10.35 10.04 22.48
C GLN A 224 -11.66 9.78 23.20
N ASP A 225 -12.19 10.82 23.85
CA ASP A 225 -13.51 10.75 24.48
C ASP A 225 -14.57 10.38 23.43
N SER A 226 -15.29 9.29 23.69
CA SER A 226 -16.35 8.80 22.79
C SER A 226 -17.47 9.83 22.58
N ALA A 227 -17.64 10.79 23.50
CA ALA A 227 -18.59 11.89 23.35
C ALA A 227 -18.24 12.87 22.21
N LEU A 228 -16.98 12.92 21.77
CA LEU A 228 -16.53 13.72 20.63
C LEU A 228 -16.87 13.10 19.28
N GLY A 229 -17.25 11.82 19.26
CA GLY A 229 -17.62 11.09 18.05
C GLY A 229 -16.41 10.70 17.19
N SER A 230 -16.62 10.66 15.87
CA SER A 230 -15.61 10.17 14.93
C SER A 230 -14.83 11.30 14.26
N ILE A 231 -13.50 11.14 14.22
CA ILE A 231 -12.57 11.94 13.42
C ILE A 231 -12.75 11.71 11.91
N ILE A 232 -13.34 10.56 11.54
CA ILE A 232 -13.78 10.33 10.17
C ILE A 232 -15.03 11.18 9.97
N HIS A 233 -14.87 12.28 9.24
CA HIS A 233 -15.95 13.22 9.00
C HIS A 233 -17.02 12.61 8.09
N PHE A 234 -18.29 12.94 8.35
CA PHE A 234 -19.44 12.40 7.63
C PHE A 234 -19.34 12.59 6.11
N HIS A 235 -18.83 13.76 5.69
CA HIS A 235 -18.65 14.07 4.27
C HIS A 235 -17.77 13.03 3.56
N HIS A 236 -16.57 12.75 4.09
CA HIS A 236 -15.64 11.79 3.49
C HIS A 236 -16.22 10.39 3.50
N PHE A 237 -16.78 9.97 4.64
CA PHE A 237 -17.43 8.66 4.75
C PHE A 237 -18.54 8.48 3.72
N ARG A 238 -19.45 9.46 3.61
CA ARG A 238 -20.56 9.42 2.66
C ARG A 238 -20.08 9.43 1.22
N HIS A 239 -19.11 10.29 0.90
CA HIS A 239 -18.56 10.41 -0.45
C HIS A 239 -17.93 9.09 -0.88
N TRP A 240 -17.08 8.50 -0.04
CA TRP A 240 -16.44 7.21 -0.33
C TRP A 240 -17.47 6.09 -0.48
N ARG A 241 -18.45 5.98 0.43
CA ARG A 241 -19.51 4.97 0.32
C ARG A 241 -20.33 5.10 -0.96
N ALA A 242 -20.45 6.31 -1.51
CA ALA A 242 -21.20 6.57 -2.72
C ALA A 242 -20.38 6.32 -4.01
N HIS A 243 -19.12 6.74 -4.05
CA HIS A 243 -18.32 6.83 -5.28
C HIS A 243 -16.99 6.06 -5.25
N GLY A 244 -16.61 5.50 -4.11
CA GLY A 244 -15.34 4.80 -3.93
C GLY A 244 -14.11 5.71 -3.83
N VAL A 245 -14.26 7.02 -3.70
CA VAL A 245 -13.15 7.98 -3.54
C VAL A 245 -13.05 8.38 -2.07
N ALA A 246 -11.96 7.99 -1.39
CA ALA A 246 -11.76 8.23 0.05
C ALA A 246 -11.07 9.57 0.29
N TYR A 247 -10.06 9.85 -0.53
CA TYR A 247 -9.19 11.01 -0.45
C TYR A 247 -9.42 11.88 -1.68
N GLU A 248 -10.27 12.90 -1.51
CA GLU A 248 -10.47 13.96 -2.49
C GLU A 248 -9.40 15.04 -2.26
N LEU A 249 -8.38 15.01 -3.10
CA LEU A 249 -7.18 15.82 -2.99
C LEU A 249 -7.27 16.93 -4.04
N ARG A 250 -7.40 18.17 -3.57
CA ARG A 250 -7.59 19.37 -4.40
C ARG A 250 -8.96 19.32 -5.11
N ASP A 251 -9.31 20.38 -5.84
CA ASP A 251 -10.50 20.43 -6.68
C ASP A 251 -10.24 19.66 -8.00
N SER A 252 -10.07 18.33 -7.89
CA SER A 252 -9.70 17.45 -9.00
C SER A 252 -10.84 16.52 -9.41
N THR A 253 -10.80 16.04 -10.64
CA THR A 253 -11.72 15.03 -11.16
C THR A 253 -11.11 13.64 -11.10
N TYR A 254 -11.94 12.64 -10.78
CA TYR A 254 -11.55 11.24 -10.59
C TYR A 254 -12.23 10.37 -11.64
N THR A 255 -11.53 10.12 -12.75
CA THR A 255 -12.12 9.52 -13.96
C THR A 255 -11.49 8.18 -14.34
N HIS A 256 -10.34 7.81 -13.77
CA HIS A 256 -9.60 6.61 -14.16
C HIS A 256 -9.67 5.51 -13.10
N PRO A 257 -9.71 4.22 -13.47
CA PRO A 257 -9.78 3.13 -12.51
C PRO A 257 -8.46 2.95 -11.75
N ASN A 258 -8.53 2.78 -10.43
CA ASN A 258 -7.41 2.27 -9.65
C ASN A 258 -7.26 0.76 -9.87
N ARG A 259 -6.43 0.39 -10.83
CA ARG A 259 -6.18 -1.01 -11.21
C ARG A 259 -5.49 -1.82 -10.14
N SER A 260 -4.83 -1.16 -9.18
CA SER A 260 -4.19 -1.83 -8.05
C SER A 260 -5.18 -2.35 -6.99
N LEU A 261 -6.48 -2.07 -7.17
CA LEU A 261 -7.59 -2.61 -6.37
C LEU A 261 -8.38 -3.70 -7.12
N LEU A 262 -7.89 -4.17 -8.25
CA LEU A 262 -8.51 -5.26 -9.01
C LEU A 262 -7.87 -6.59 -8.62
N SER A 263 -8.69 -7.62 -8.50
CA SER A 263 -8.26 -8.96 -8.12
C SER A 263 -9.14 -10.03 -8.73
N THR A 264 -8.72 -11.28 -8.61
CA THR A 264 -9.49 -12.42 -9.08
C THR A 264 -10.26 -13.08 -7.94
N ALA A 265 -11.60 -13.05 -8.00
CA ALA A 265 -12.41 -13.85 -7.09
C ALA A 265 -12.71 -15.22 -7.69
N PHE A 266 -12.66 -16.25 -6.86
CA PHE A 266 -12.96 -17.63 -7.23
C PHE A 266 -14.29 -18.07 -6.65
N GLY A 267 -15.04 -18.86 -7.40
CA GLY A 267 -16.34 -19.38 -7.00
C GLY A 267 -16.71 -20.66 -7.73
N ARG A 268 -17.96 -21.10 -7.55
CA ARG A 268 -18.53 -22.24 -8.28
C ARG A 268 -19.84 -21.83 -8.94
N THR A 269 -20.14 -22.40 -10.10
CA THR A 269 -21.45 -22.20 -10.75
C THR A 269 -22.57 -22.81 -9.91
N LYS A 270 -23.76 -22.23 -9.99
CA LYS A 270 -24.95 -22.65 -9.23
C LYS A 270 -25.80 -23.69 -9.98
N GLU A 271 -25.14 -24.54 -10.78
CA GLU A 271 -25.83 -25.53 -11.63
C GLU A 271 -26.47 -26.65 -10.80
N PHE A 272 -25.79 -27.09 -9.74
CA PHE A 272 -26.29 -28.15 -8.85
C PHE A 272 -26.07 -27.76 -7.40
N LYS A 273 -26.93 -28.28 -6.52
CA LYS A 273 -26.73 -28.27 -5.08
C LYS A 273 -26.51 -29.67 -4.56
N ASP A 274 -25.54 -29.87 -3.69
CA ASP A 274 -25.35 -31.14 -3.00
C ASP A 274 -26.41 -31.36 -1.91
N ARG A 275 -26.32 -32.51 -1.23
CA ARG A 275 -27.20 -32.88 -0.10
C ARG A 275 -27.06 -31.92 1.10
N ALA A 276 -26.00 -31.13 1.17
CA ALA A 276 -25.78 -30.10 2.17
C ALA A 276 -26.19 -28.70 1.68
N LEU A 277 -26.93 -28.62 0.56
CA LEU A 277 -27.38 -27.39 -0.10
C LEU A 277 -26.25 -26.46 -0.56
N LYS A 278 -25.03 -26.98 -0.70
CA LYS A 278 -23.90 -26.22 -1.24
C LYS A 278 -23.90 -26.28 -2.75
N ASP A 279 -23.60 -25.15 -3.39
CA ASP A 279 -23.45 -25.07 -4.84
C ASP A 279 -22.25 -25.94 -5.28
N VAL A 280 -22.54 -27.03 -6.00
CA VAL A 280 -21.56 -27.93 -6.60
C VAL A 280 -21.65 -27.76 -8.10
N GLY A 281 -20.89 -26.79 -8.61
CA GLY A 281 -20.73 -26.54 -10.03
C GLY A 281 -19.27 -26.47 -10.44
N ARG A 282 -19.07 -26.02 -11.68
CA ARG A 282 -17.75 -25.75 -12.26
C ARG A 282 -17.08 -24.62 -11.48
N SER A 283 -15.79 -24.77 -11.21
CA SER A 283 -15.00 -23.67 -10.67
C SER A 283 -14.94 -22.55 -11.70
N VAL A 284 -15.22 -21.32 -11.26
CA VAL A 284 -15.18 -20.11 -12.08
C VAL A 284 -14.32 -19.07 -11.37
N SER A 285 -13.65 -18.23 -12.15
CA SER A 285 -12.95 -17.06 -11.67
C SER A 285 -13.49 -15.82 -12.37
N ALA A 286 -13.49 -14.69 -11.65
CA ALA A 286 -13.92 -13.41 -12.19
C ALA A 286 -12.94 -12.33 -11.75
N TRP A 287 -12.31 -11.68 -12.72
CA TRP A 287 -11.39 -10.59 -12.49
C TRP A 287 -12.14 -9.26 -12.41
N GLY A 288 -11.87 -8.46 -11.37
CA GLY A 288 -12.51 -7.16 -11.20
C GLY A 288 -12.33 -6.56 -9.80
N TYR A 289 -13.13 -5.55 -9.48
CA TYR A 289 -13.13 -4.95 -8.15
C TYR A 289 -13.93 -5.81 -7.16
N TRP A 290 -13.23 -6.43 -6.20
CA TRP A 290 -13.82 -7.23 -5.13
C TRP A 290 -13.64 -6.60 -3.75
N GLY A 291 -13.21 -5.34 -3.70
CA GLY A 291 -12.90 -4.63 -2.47
C GLY A 291 -14.11 -4.40 -1.56
N ASP A 292 -13.81 -3.96 -0.33
CA ASP A 292 -14.81 -3.53 0.65
C ASP A 292 -15.48 -2.23 0.16
N VAL A 293 -16.79 -2.14 0.40
CA VAL A 293 -17.60 -0.94 0.10
C VAL A 293 -18.21 -0.34 1.36
N LEU A 294 -18.01 -0.95 2.53
CA LEU A 294 -18.49 -0.52 3.85
C LEU A 294 -17.39 0.12 4.68
N ASN A 295 -16.26 -0.56 4.80
CA ASN A 295 -15.18 -0.17 5.70
C ASN A 295 -14.09 0.53 4.90
N GLY A 296 -14.09 1.86 4.95
CA GLY A 296 -13.14 2.69 4.22
C GLY A 296 -11.72 2.63 4.77
N PRO A 297 -10.75 3.15 4.00
CA PRO A 297 -9.31 3.05 4.29
C PRO A 297 -8.83 3.94 5.45
N TYR A 298 -9.71 4.77 6.02
CA TYR A 298 -9.36 5.83 6.96
C TYR A 298 -8.64 5.35 8.22
N HIS A 299 -8.94 4.14 8.69
CA HIS A 299 -8.34 3.62 9.92
C HIS A 299 -6.83 3.41 9.78
N ALA A 300 -6.32 3.14 8.58
CA ALA A 300 -4.91 2.83 8.37
C ALA A 300 -3.98 3.98 8.79
N PHE A 301 -4.25 5.20 8.31
CA PHE A 301 -3.39 6.37 8.54
C PHE A 301 -4.12 7.56 9.16
N GLY A 302 -5.45 7.54 9.26
CA GLY A 302 -6.25 8.75 9.51
C GLY A 302 -6.89 8.86 10.89
N VAL A 303 -6.75 7.87 11.78
CA VAL A 303 -7.49 7.88 13.06
C VAL A 303 -6.60 7.96 14.30
N THR A 304 -5.28 7.95 14.12
CA THR A 304 -4.28 8.11 15.19
C THR A 304 -3.24 9.14 14.75
N CYS A 305 -2.72 9.94 15.68
CA CYS A 305 -1.69 10.92 15.42
C CYS A 305 -0.86 11.15 16.69
N GLU A 306 0.44 11.38 16.55
CA GLU A 306 1.30 11.74 17.70
C GLU A 306 1.01 13.19 18.17
N GLU A 307 0.47 14.01 17.27
CA GLU A 307 0.17 15.43 17.50
C GLU A 307 -1.26 15.64 18.00
N GLU A 308 -1.39 16.05 19.26
CA GLU A 308 -2.69 16.29 19.91
C GLU A 308 -3.48 17.44 19.27
N ALA A 309 -2.78 18.37 18.61
CA ALA A 309 -3.39 19.48 17.88
C ALA A 309 -4.40 19.03 16.81
N PHE A 310 -4.29 17.80 16.29
CA PHE A 310 -5.25 17.26 15.33
C PHE A 310 -6.57 16.81 15.95
N PHE A 311 -6.61 16.59 17.27
CA PHE A 311 -7.81 16.15 17.98
C PHE A 311 -8.56 17.31 18.66
N VAL A 312 -8.18 18.56 18.38
CA VAL A 312 -8.90 19.73 18.86
C VAL A 312 -10.31 19.75 18.27
N SER A 313 -11.31 19.88 19.13
CA SER A 313 -12.72 19.94 18.77
C SER A 313 -13.31 21.33 18.99
N SER A 314 -14.31 21.66 18.18
CA SER A 314 -15.15 22.84 18.31
C SER A 314 -16.59 22.47 17.94
N ASN A 315 -17.58 22.95 18.68
CA ASN A 315 -18.99 22.60 18.47
C ASN A 315 -19.27 21.08 18.43
N LYS A 316 -18.60 20.29 19.28
CA LYS A 316 -18.70 18.81 19.33
C LYS A 316 -18.30 18.10 18.04
N GLN A 317 -17.46 18.73 17.23
CA GLN A 317 -16.85 18.12 16.05
C GLN A 317 -15.35 18.41 16.05
N TYR A 318 -14.56 17.48 15.53
CA TYR A 318 -13.14 17.73 15.32
C TYR A 318 -12.93 18.83 14.29
N THR A 319 -11.95 19.69 14.55
CA THR A 319 -11.56 20.76 13.62
C THR A 319 -10.79 20.23 12.41
N ARG A 320 -10.13 19.08 12.60
CA ARG A 320 -9.45 18.27 11.59
C ARG A 320 -10.22 16.98 11.32
N THR A 321 -9.88 16.33 10.22
CA THR A 321 -10.51 15.11 9.73
C THR A 321 -9.49 13.99 9.62
N ALA A 322 -9.99 12.78 9.41
CA ALA A 322 -9.12 11.64 9.14
C ALA A 322 -8.24 11.81 7.88
N VAL A 323 -8.67 12.63 6.91
CA VAL A 323 -7.87 12.93 5.72
C VAL A 323 -6.68 13.85 6.08
N ASP A 324 -6.92 14.87 6.90
CA ASP A 324 -5.85 15.75 7.42
C ASP A 324 -4.79 14.94 8.18
N ILE A 325 -5.23 14.01 9.04
CA ILE A 325 -4.35 13.16 9.83
C ILE A 325 -3.56 12.20 8.93
N ALA A 326 -4.20 11.60 7.92
CA ALA A 326 -3.53 10.69 6.99
C ALA A 326 -2.44 11.39 6.17
N GLU A 327 -2.73 12.60 5.65
CA GLU A 327 -1.74 13.44 4.97
C GLU A 327 -0.57 13.79 5.89
N TYR A 328 -0.88 14.21 7.12
CA TYR A 328 0.15 14.58 8.09
C TYR A 328 1.03 13.39 8.48
N ASN A 329 0.44 12.24 8.83
CA ASN A 329 1.21 11.07 9.27
C ASN A 329 2.15 10.57 8.17
N LEU A 330 1.70 10.49 6.92
CA LEU A 330 2.56 10.10 5.80
C LEU A 330 3.67 11.11 5.55
N LYS A 331 3.38 12.41 5.67
CA LYS A 331 4.39 13.47 5.57
C LYS A 331 5.41 13.36 6.72
N ALA A 332 4.95 13.13 7.94
CA ALA A 332 5.81 12.94 9.11
C ALA A 332 6.71 11.71 8.94
N PHE A 333 6.17 10.59 8.43
CA PHE A 333 6.98 9.43 8.08
C PHE A 333 8.05 9.76 7.04
N LEU A 334 7.73 10.49 5.98
CA LEU A 334 8.72 10.90 4.97
C LEU A 334 9.81 11.79 5.58
N MET A 335 9.44 12.77 6.41
CA MET A 335 10.38 13.69 7.05
C MET A 335 11.31 12.98 8.04
N GLU A 336 10.75 12.11 8.88
CA GLU A 336 11.51 11.32 9.83
C GLU A 336 12.41 10.31 9.11
N TRP A 337 11.89 9.64 8.08
CA TRP A 337 12.67 8.75 7.24
C TRP A 337 13.85 9.46 6.57
N ARG A 338 13.68 10.71 6.09
CA ARG A 338 14.71 11.55 5.44
C ARG A 338 15.75 12.13 6.38
N SER A 339 15.35 12.58 7.55
CA SER A 339 16.26 13.17 8.54
C SER A 339 16.90 12.13 9.45
N GLY A 340 16.25 10.98 9.65
CA GLY A 340 16.56 10.02 10.70
C GLY A 340 16.19 10.54 12.10
N GLN A 341 15.49 11.67 12.20
CA GLN A 341 15.13 12.31 13.46
C GLN A 341 13.62 12.48 13.55
N HIS A 342 13.08 12.27 14.75
CA HIS A 342 11.70 12.61 15.04
C HIS A 342 11.54 14.13 14.99
N SER A 343 10.62 14.63 14.17
CA SER A 343 10.33 16.06 14.03
C SER A 343 8.85 16.29 14.35
N PRO A 344 8.51 16.63 15.60
CA PRO A 344 7.15 17.02 15.95
C PRO A 344 6.76 18.35 15.28
N LEU A 345 5.47 18.68 15.27
CA LEU A 345 5.02 20.02 14.91
C LEU A 345 5.51 21.04 15.95
N GLU A 346 6.12 22.13 15.49
CA GLU A 346 6.57 23.20 16.38
C GLU A 346 5.37 23.87 17.08
N PRO A 347 5.48 24.26 18.36
CA PRO A 347 4.42 24.93 19.08
C PRO A 347 3.97 26.23 18.37
N GLY A 348 2.75 26.24 17.85
CA GLY A 348 2.15 27.40 17.17
C GLY A 348 2.14 27.32 15.64
N ASP A 349 2.77 26.31 15.04
CA ASP A 349 2.58 26.02 13.62
C ASP A 349 1.16 25.48 13.38
N ASP A 350 0.47 26.07 12.41
CA ASP A 350 -0.82 25.54 11.98
C ASP A 350 -0.58 24.18 11.30
N ALA A 351 -1.16 23.13 11.87
CA ALA A 351 -1.23 21.84 11.21
C ALA A 351 -1.75 22.05 9.77
N PRO A 352 -1.08 21.50 8.74
CA PRO A 352 -1.53 21.67 7.36
C PRO A 352 -2.96 21.15 7.25
N ARG A 353 -3.87 21.98 6.71
CA ARG A 353 -5.25 21.57 6.48
C ARG A 353 -5.32 21.01 5.07
N ALA A 354 -5.76 19.77 4.95
CA ALA A 354 -6.30 19.28 3.70
C ALA A 354 -7.33 20.32 3.26
N ARG A 355 -7.19 20.82 2.03
CA ARG A 355 -8.30 21.57 1.46
C ARG A 355 -9.40 20.54 1.36
N LEU A 356 -10.33 20.55 2.34
CA LEU A 356 -11.64 19.92 2.22
C LEU A 356 -12.00 20.09 0.75
N ALA A 357 -12.21 18.99 0.03
CA ALA A 357 -12.87 19.08 -1.25
C ALA A 357 -14.18 19.80 -0.96
N ARG A 358 -14.20 21.10 -1.18
CA ARG A 358 -15.41 21.92 -1.14
C ARG A 358 -16.10 21.76 -2.51
N GLY A 359 -15.97 20.57 -3.10
CA GLY A 359 -16.90 20.07 -4.10
C GLY A 359 -18.27 20.00 -3.46
N PRO A 360 -19.32 20.28 -4.23
CA PRO A 360 -20.45 21.00 -3.70
C PRO A 360 -21.30 20.04 -2.83
N THR A 361 -21.71 20.52 -1.65
CA THR A 361 -21.93 19.70 -0.44
C THR A 361 -23.39 19.39 -0.17
N SER A 362 -24.29 19.70 -1.12
CA SER A 362 -25.70 19.31 -1.08
C SER A 362 -26.10 18.48 -2.31
N ILE A 363 -27.31 17.90 -2.30
CA ILE A 363 -27.85 17.20 -3.49
C ILE A 363 -28.13 18.19 -4.63
N ALA A 364 -28.54 19.41 -4.30
CA ALA A 364 -28.78 20.48 -5.28
C ALA A 364 -27.49 20.84 -6.05
N ASP A 365 -26.38 20.78 -5.35
CA ASP A 365 -25.04 21.07 -5.84
C ASP A 365 -24.50 20.02 -6.84
N LEU A 366 -24.76 18.73 -6.58
CA LEU A 366 -24.40 17.63 -7.49
C LEU A 366 -25.36 17.52 -8.69
N GLU A 367 -26.64 17.82 -8.49
CA GLU A 367 -27.63 17.93 -9.57
C GLU A 367 -27.29 19.10 -10.50
N THR A 368 -26.76 20.22 -9.97
CA THR A 368 -26.35 21.36 -10.77
C THR A 368 -25.14 21.04 -11.65
N ILE A 369 -24.17 20.25 -11.17
CA ILE A 369 -23.02 19.80 -11.99
C ILE A 369 -23.46 18.79 -13.05
N SER A 370 -24.32 17.83 -12.70
CA SER A 370 -24.87 16.86 -13.67
C SER A 370 -25.63 17.57 -14.78
N ASN A 371 -26.52 18.51 -14.44
CA ASN A 371 -27.31 19.26 -15.40
C ASN A 371 -26.44 20.21 -16.23
N ALA A 372 -25.45 20.88 -15.63
CA ALA A 372 -24.52 21.75 -16.37
C ALA A 372 -23.64 20.98 -17.36
N THR A 373 -23.24 19.75 -17.03
CA THR A 373 -22.44 18.88 -17.92
C THR A 373 -23.29 18.36 -19.08
N THR A 374 -24.55 17.97 -18.83
CA THR A 374 -25.49 17.58 -19.89
C THR A 374 -25.79 18.75 -20.84
N THR A 375 -26.04 19.94 -20.29
CA THR A 375 -26.30 21.15 -21.11
C THR A 375 -25.07 21.55 -21.94
N ALA A 376 -23.86 21.44 -21.39
CA ALA A 376 -22.62 21.73 -22.13
C ALA A 376 -22.36 20.74 -23.27
N LEU A 377 -22.67 19.45 -23.08
CA LEU A 377 -22.58 18.42 -24.11
C LEU A 377 -23.63 18.62 -25.21
N GLU A 378 -24.84 19.03 -24.85
CA GLU A 378 -25.91 19.38 -25.80
C GLU A 378 -25.56 20.63 -26.61
N ASP A 379 -25.01 21.68 -25.98
CA ASP A 379 -24.56 22.91 -26.63
C ASP A 379 -23.34 22.69 -27.56
N GLU A 380 -22.47 21.73 -27.21
CA GLU A 380 -21.33 21.34 -28.05
C GLU A 380 -21.78 20.49 -29.25
N GLN A 381 -22.75 19.59 -29.07
CA GLN A 381 -23.40 18.87 -30.17
C GLN A 381 -24.18 19.81 -31.10
N HIS A 382 -24.87 20.80 -30.55
CA HIS A 382 -25.59 21.81 -31.36
C HIS A 382 -24.64 22.69 -32.18
N ARG A 383 -23.48 23.07 -31.62
CA ARG A 383 -22.44 23.83 -32.34
C ARG A 383 -21.78 23.00 -33.45
N GLN A 384 -21.53 21.71 -33.22
CA GLN A 384 -20.99 20.81 -34.23
C GLN A 384 -21.99 20.55 -35.37
N GLN A 385 -23.29 20.46 -35.07
CA GLN A 385 -24.35 20.35 -36.10
C GLN A 385 -24.55 21.64 -36.89
N GLN A 386 -24.41 22.82 -36.26
CA GLN A 386 -24.48 24.11 -36.96
C GLN A 386 -23.29 24.32 -37.89
N GLN A 387 -22.07 23.93 -37.49
CA GLN A 387 -20.89 23.99 -38.36
C GLN A 387 -21.00 23.05 -39.57
N GLN A 388 -21.62 21.88 -39.42
CA GLN A 388 -21.88 20.97 -40.55
C GLN A 388 -22.98 21.47 -41.50
N HIS A 389 -23.91 22.31 -41.03
CA HIS A 389 -24.94 22.92 -41.86
C HIS A 389 -24.46 24.17 -42.62
N GLU A 390 -23.47 24.90 -42.10
CA GLU A 390 -22.91 26.09 -42.78
C GLU A 390 -21.94 25.75 -43.93
N ASP A 391 -21.24 24.61 -43.87
CA ASP A 391 -20.35 24.16 -44.96
C ASP A 391 -21.09 23.49 -46.13
N GLY A 392 -22.41 23.31 -46.01
CA GLY A 392 -23.22 22.53 -46.92
C GLY A 392 -24.47 23.23 -47.41
N HIS A 393 -24.39 24.44 -47.97
CA HIS A 393 -25.24 24.88 -49.11
C HIS A 393 -24.93 26.31 -49.59
N SER A 394 -24.10 26.41 -50.64
CA SER A 394 -24.20 27.49 -51.64
C SER A 394 -25.11 27.02 -52.78
N SER A 395 -26.40 27.39 -52.77
CA SER A 395 -27.21 27.68 -53.97
C SER A 395 -28.70 27.87 -53.63
N THR A 396 -29.18 29.11 -53.77
CA THR A 396 -30.60 29.50 -53.95
C THR A 396 -31.10 29.06 -55.33
N PRO A 397 -32.42 28.79 -55.56
CA PRO A 397 -33.43 29.86 -55.63
C PRO A 397 -34.90 29.56 -55.20
N LEU A 398 -35.53 30.64 -54.69
CA LEU A 398 -36.87 31.22 -54.94
C LEU A 398 -38.20 30.45 -54.77
N GLN A 399 -39.10 31.12 -54.00
CA GLN A 399 -40.59 31.21 -54.07
C GLN A 399 -41.39 29.94 -53.69
N ASP A 400 -42.47 29.96 -52.91
CA ASP A 400 -43.59 30.90 -52.78
C ASP A 400 -44.31 30.82 -51.40
N HIS A 401 -45.10 31.85 -51.11
CA HIS A 401 -46.04 31.96 -49.99
C HIS A 401 -47.17 30.92 -50.05
N HIS A 402 -47.56 30.36 -48.89
CA HIS A 402 -48.99 30.22 -48.52
C HIS A 402 -49.19 30.13 -47.00
N HIS A 403 -50.29 30.76 -46.58
CA HIS A 403 -50.86 30.87 -45.25
C HIS A 403 -51.66 29.60 -44.92
N ASP A 404 -51.57 29.05 -43.70
CA ASP A 404 -52.79 28.59 -43.02
C ASP A 404 -52.58 28.33 -41.52
N GLN A 405 -53.64 28.67 -40.77
CA GLN A 405 -53.83 28.40 -39.36
C GLN A 405 -54.41 26.99 -39.17
N ASN A 406 -54.15 26.37 -38.00
CA ASN A 406 -55.15 25.84 -37.07
C ASN A 406 -54.83 24.47 -36.44
N SER A 407 -55.16 24.41 -35.15
CA SER A 407 -55.64 23.28 -34.35
C SER A 407 -54.75 22.10 -33.95
N ASN A 408 -54.52 22.04 -32.63
CA ASN A 408 -54.52 20.86 -31.76
C ASN A 408 -55.28 19.64 -32.32
N HIS A 409 -54.57 18.54 -32.57
CA HIS A 409 -54.92 17.17 -32.17
C HIS A 409 -53.93 16.19 -32.81
N LEU A 410 -52.99 15.62 -32.04
CA LEU A 410 -52.54 14.22 -32.14
C LEU A 410 -51.49 13.89 -31.07
N SER A 411 -51.83 14.07 -29.80
CA SER A 411 -51.15 13.42 -28.67
C SER A 411 -52.01 12.25 -28.23
N ASN A 412 -51.72 11.06 -28.78
CA ASN A 412 -52.05 9.71 -28.30
C ASN A 412 -52.01 8.75 -29.49
N LEU A 413 -50.83 8.19 -29.81
CA LEU A 413 -50.66 6.92 -30.55
C LEU A 413 -49.18 6.52 -30.81
N LEU A 414 -48.20 6.97 -30.00
CA LEU A 414 -46.79 6.56 -30.14
C LEU A 414 -46.11 6.22 -28.81
N ALA A 415 -46.86 5.68 -27.84
CA ALA A 415 -46.32 5.32 -26.53
C ALA A 415 -46.39 3.82 -26.21
N GLU A 416 -46.66 2.95 -27.19
CA GLU A 416 -46.77 1.49 -26.94
C GLU A 416 -45.82 0.59 -27.76
N ASP A 417 -44.97 1.14 -28.64
CA ASP A 417 -44.04 0.33 -29.45
C ASP A 417 -42.57 0.38 -29.01
N GLU A 418 -42.18 1.26 -28.08
CA GLU A 418 -40.79 1.31 -27.58
C GLU A 418 -40.52 0.36 -26.39
N GLN A 419 -41.55 -0.21 -25.77
CA GLN A 419 -41.40 -1.16 -24.65
C GLN A 419 -41.28 -2.63 -25.07
N LYS A 420 -41.39 -2.96 -26.36
CA LYS A 420 -41.21 -4.35 -26.87
C LYS A 420 -39.91 -4.60 -27.62
N ALA A 421 -39.15 -3.57 -27.98
CA ALA A 421 -37.84 -3.73 -28.63
C ALA A 421 -36.68 -3.97 -27.63
N CYS A 422 -36.87 -3.68 -26.34
CA CYS A 422 -35.82 -3.82 -25.32
C CYS A 422 -35.69 -5.23 -24.72
N GLN A 423 -36.54 -6.19 -25.13
CA GLN A 423 -36.55 -7.57 -24.58
C GLN A 423 -35.95 -8.65 -25.51
N GLN A 424 -35.35 -8.30 -26.66
CA GLN A 424 -34.76 -9.29 -27.56
C GLN A 424 -33.27 -9.12 -27.90
N ASP A 425 -32.60 -8.06 -27.44
CA ASP A 425 -31.17 -7.83 -27.72
C ASP A 425 -30.20 -8.20 -26.57
N ILE A 426 -30.67 -8.92 -25.55
CA ILE A 426 -29.85 -9.42 -24.42
C ILE A 426 -29.41 -10.89 -24.63
N ALA A 427 -29.49 -11.43 -25.85
CA ALA A 427 -29.18 -12.84 -26.13
C ALA A 427 -27.94 -13.09 -27.01
N SER A 428 -27.18 -12.07 -27.42
CA SER A 428 -26.08 -12.28 -28.37
C SER A 428 -24.91 -11.30 -28.19
N ARG A 429 -24.07 -11.53 -27.18
CA ARG A 429 -22.62 -11.28 -27.30
C ARG A 429 -21.86 -11.92 -26.12
N GLU A 430 -20.82 -12.65 -26.50
CA GLU A 430 -20.16 -13.72 -25.77
C GLU A 430 -19.34 -13.22 -24.58
N GLU A 431 -19.57 -13.82 -23.41
CA GLU A 431 -18.61 -13.89 -22.32
C GLU A 431 -17.46 -14.82 -22.74
N THR A 432 -16.23 -14.32 -22.76
CA THR A 432 -15.05 -15.17 -22.99
C THR A 432 -14.74 -15.94 -21.71
N VAL A 433 -15.38 -17.10 -21.56
CA VAL A 433 -15.10 -18.07 -20.49
C VAL A 433 -13.88 -18.90 -20.93
N ILE A 434 -12.75 -18.79 -20.22
CA ILE A 434 -11.57 -19.62 -20.46
C ILE A 434 -11.65 -20.87 -19.56
N PRO A 435 -11.71 -22.10 -20.10
CA PRO A 435 -11.69 -23.31 -19.29
C PRO A 435 -10.28 -23.66 -18.80
N VAL A 436 -10.14 -23.98 -17.52
CA VAL A 436 -8.91 -24.54 -16.94
C VAL A 436 -8.77 -26.00 -17.38
N GLN A 437 -7.76 -26.32 -18.18
CA GLN A 437 -7.43 -27.70 -18.55
C GLN A 437 -6.63 -28.37 -17.42
N HIS A 438 -7.20 -29.43 -16.86
CA HIS A 438 -6.48 -30.40 -16.03
C HIS A 438 -5.67 -31.35 -16.93
N LEU A 439 -4.34 -31.36 -16.78
CA LEU A 439 -3.50 -32.44 -17.29
C LEU A 439 -3.51 -33.59 -16.27
N SER A 440 -4.20 -34.66 -16.65
CA SER A 440 -4.26 -35.93 -15.93
C SER A 440 -3.02 -36.78 -16.20
N GLU A 441 -2.58 -37.46 -15.15
CA GLU A 441 -1.52 -38.46 -15.09
C GLU A 441 -1.59 -39.52 -16.22
N GLY A 442 -0.49 -39.71 -16.92
CA GLY A 442 -0.29 -40.80 -17.87
C GLY A 442 0.94 -41.62 -17.48
N LYS A 443 0.72 -42.81 -16.90
CA LYS A 443 1.74 -43.86 -16.79
C LYS A 443 2.13 -44.34 -18.20
N GLY A 444 3.41 -44.26 -18.54
CA GLY A 444 3.98 -44.80 -19.77
C GLY A 444 5.43 -45.20 -19.58
N MET A 445 5.66 -46.50 -19.57
CA MET A 445 6.94 -47.20 -19.54
C MET A 445 7.61 -47.10 -20.94
N ILE A 446 8.94 -46.91 -21.02
CA ILE A 446 9.91 -47.59 -21.93
C ILE A 446 11.27 -46.84 -22.03
N GLN A 447 12.31 -47.58 -21.62
CA GLN A 447 13.69 -47.73 -22.13
C GLN A 447 14.66 -46.53 -22.32
N SER A 448 15.62 -46.47 -21.37
CA SER A 448 17.08 -46.55 -21.54
C SER A 448 17.75 -45.97 -22.80
N ILE A 449 18.50 -44.87 -22.63
CA ILE A 449 19.79 -44.63 -23.29
C ILE A 449 20.76 -43.98 -22.29
N SER A 450 21.94 -44.58 -22.17
CA SER A 450 23.13 -44.18 -21.42
C SER A 450 23.87 -43.03 -22.10
N ALA A 451 24.44 -42.08 -21.35
CA ALA A 451 25.83 -41.63 -21.52
C ALA A 451 26.24 -40.50 -20.53
N MET A 452 27.26 -40.83 -19.72
CA MET A 452 28.46 -40.04 -19.38
C MET A 452 28.33 -38.71 -18.64
N GLU A 453 28.54 -38.78 -17.33
CA GLU A 453 29.19 -37.75 -16.51
C GLU A 453 30.72 -37.79 -16.69
N PRO A 454 31.44 -36.68 -16.49
CA PRO A 454 32.83 -36.71 -16.06
C PRO A 454 32.98 -36.29 -14.60
N GLU A 455 33.56 -37.19 -13.82
CA GLU A 455 34.20 -36.94 -12.52
C GLU A 455 35.39 -35.98 -12.68
N VAL A 456 35.60 -35.08 -11.71
CA VAL A 456 36.94 -34.63 -11.31
C VAL A 456 36.99 -34.47 -9.79
N ASP A 457 38.06 -35.04 -9.24
CA ASP A 457 38.37 -35.34 -7.85
C ASP A 457 38.47 -34.17 -6.87
N ALA A 458 38.24 -34.54 -5.61
CA ALA A 458 38.62 -33.80 -4.42
C ALA A 458 40.10 -34.06 -4.08
N ASP A 459 40.86 -32.99 -3.86
CA ASP A 459 41.87 -32.89 -2.79
C ASP A 459 42.48 -31.49 -2.82
N ASP A 460 42.11 -30.63 -1.86
CA ASP A 460 43.12 -29.89 -1.10
C ASP A 460 42.50 -29.30 0.19
N LEU A 461 43.08 -29.73 1.31
CA LEU A 461 42.71 -29.44 2.67
C LEU A 461 43.28 -28.09 3.14
N GLN A 462 42.47 -27.39 3.96
CA GLN A 462 42.84 -26.66 5.17
C GLN A 462 43.95 -25.58 5.12
N GLN A 463 43.56 -24.32 5.35
CA GLN A 463 44.02 -23.49 6.47
C GLN A 463 43.45 -22.06 6.37
N HIS A 464 42.64 -21.65 7.36
CA HIS A 464 42.81 -20.41 8.14
C HIS A 464 41.57 -20.17 9.02
N GLN A 465 41.66 -20.64 10.27
CA GLN A 465 41.01 -19.95 11.39
C GLN A 465 41.85 -18.69 11.70
N GLY A 466 41.21 -17.54 11.92
CA GLY A 466 41.89 -16.36 12.42
C GLY A 466 41.14 -15.04 12.22
N ASP A 467 40.57 -14.56 13.32
CA ASP A 467 40.35 -13.15 13.70
C ASP A 467 39.10 -12.40 13.18
N ASN A 468 38.09 -12.34 14.06
CA ASN A 468 36.88 -11.54 13.90
C ASN A 468 37.14 -10.09 14.36
N THR A 469 38.16 -9.45 13.79
CA THR A 469 38.47 -8.04 14.02
C THR A 469 37.56 -7.16 13.18
N ILE A 470 36.75 -6.32 13.84
CA ILE A 470 35.92 -5.29 13.20
C ILE A 470 36.81 -4.41 12.32
N GLN A 471 36.57 -4.42 11.02
CA GLN A 471 37.33 -3.64 10.05
C GLN A 471 36.99 -2.14 10.22
N PRO A 472 37.99 -1.26 10.48
CA PRO A 472 37.74 0.16 10.70
C PRO A 472 37.31 0.86 9.41
N LYS A 473 36.23 1.64 9.44
CA LYS A 473 35.64 2.28 8.24
C LYS A 473 36.56 3.29 7.52
N PHE A 474 37.57 3.83 8.21
CA PHE A 474 38.55 4.77 7.65
C PHE A 474 39.93 4.64 8.32
N ILE A 475 41.00 4.73 7.53
CA ILE A 475 42.38 4.70 7.97
C ILE A 475 43.11 5.91 7.39
N SER A 476 43.38 6.92 8.22
CA SER A 476 44.06 8.15 7.78
C SER A 476 45.48 7.87 7.32
N CYS A 477 45.85 8.38 6.14
CA CYS A 477 47.22 8.34 5.66
C CYS A 477 47.44 9.43 4.61
N GLY A 478 48.45 10.28 4.81
CA GLY A 478 48.66 11.46 3.97
C GLY A 478 49.10 11.17 2.53
N ARG A 479 49.50 9.93 2.21
CA ARG A 479 49.93 9.50 0.86
C ARG A 479 49.57 8.03 0.63
N PHE A 480 49.40 7.63 -0.62
CA PHE A 480 49.09 6.25 -0.96
C PHE A 480 50.26 5.32 -0.61
N GLN A 481 50.02 4.32 0.23
CA GLN A 481 51.00 3.34 0.70
C GLN A 481 50.80 1.93 0.10
N GLY A 482 50.10 1.83 -1.04
CA GLY A 482 49.79 0.57 -1.70
C GLY A 482 48.33 0.13 -1.52
N ARG A 483 47.91 -0.87 -2.31
CA ARG A 483 46.51 -1.34 -2.31
C ARG A 483 46.22 -2.11 -1.02
N ARG A 484 45.14 -1.75 -0.33
CA ARG A 484 44.58 -2.52 0.80
C ARG A 484 43.29 -3.18 0.35
N ASN A 485 43.17 -4.50 0.57
CA ASN A 485 41.96 -5.23 0.19
C ASN A 485 40.76 -4.71 0.98
N GLY A 486 39.67 -4.41 0.26
CA GLY A 486 38.47 -3.82 0.84
C GLY A 486 38.54 -2.33 1.13
N TYR A 487 39.58 -1.59 0.70
CA TYR A 487 39.68 -0.14 0.91
C TYR A 487 40.08 0.66 -0.34
N LEU A 488 39.43 1.81 -0.53
CA LEU A 488 39.69 2.83 -1.53
C LEU A 488 40.46 4.00 -0.91
N PHE A 489 41.64 4.31 -1.44
CA PHE A 489 42.39 5.49 -1.00
C PHE A 489 41.84 6.75 -1.67
N LYS A 490 41.30 7.69 -0.88
CA LYS A 490 40.79 8.98 -1.37
C LYS A 490 40.95 10.08 -0.32
N SER A 491 40.73 11.32 -0.74
CA SER A 491 40.47 12.44 0.18
C SER A 491 38.96 12.55 0.38
N GLY A 492 38.51 12.52 1.64
CA GLY A 492 37.09 12.58 2.00
C GLY A 492 36.87 13.34 3.31
N LEU A 493 35.66 13.22 3.89
CA LEU A 493 35.24 13.97 5.08
C LEU A 493 36.18 13.80 6.30
N HIS A 494 36.82 12.64 6.43
CA HIS A 494 37.72 12.34 7.56
C HIS A 494 39.21 12.58 7.22
N GLY A 495 39.50 13.24 6.10
CA GLY A 495 40.86 13.49 5.59
C GLY A 495 41.30 12.50 4.51
N THR A 496 42.55 12.62 4.08
CA THR A 496 43.16 11.73 3.08
C THR A 496 43.55 10.40 3.72
N GLY A 497 43.14 9.29 3.13
CA GLY A 497 43.38 7.96 3.67
C GLY A 497 42.60 6.86 2.95
N TYR A 498 42.60 5.66 3.52
CA TYR A 498 41.88 4.50 3.02
C TYR A 498 40.48 4.44 3.62
N TYR A 499 39.46 4.55 2.77
CA TYR A 499 38.04 4.38 3.11
C TYR A 499 37.60 2.97 2.72
N LEU A 500 36.70 2.34 3.46
CA LEU A 500 36.16 1.03 3.09
C LEU A 500 35.51 1.08 1.69
N ASP A 501 35.90 0.17 0.80
CA ASP A 501 35.48 0.09 -0.59
C ASP A 501 34.17 -0.71 -0.70
N LEU A 502 33.04 0.00 -0.69
CA LEU A 502 31.69 -0.58 -0.66
C LEU A 502 31.24 -1.21 -2.00
N TYR A 503 32.08 -1.17 -3.05
CA TYR A 503 31.66 -1.45 -4.43
C TYR A 503 32.44 -2.57 -5.14
N GLN A 504 33.13 -3.45 -4.41
CA GLN A 504 33.74 -4.63 -5.06
C GLN A 504 32.75 -5.79 -5.21
N SER A 505 32.03 -5.79 -6.35
CA SER A 505 32.17 -6.92 -7.28
C SER A 505 32.20 -6.42 -8.73
N SER A 506 33.38 -6.62 -9.35
CA SER A 506 33.73 -6.57 -10.78
C SER A 506 33.78 -5.24 -11.56
N THR A 507 35.02 -4.71 -11.69
CA THR A 507 35.77 -4.24 -12.90
C THR A 507 35.00 -3.43 -13.95
N TRP A 508 35.39 -2.21 -14.38
CA TRP A 508 36.60 -1.87 -15.18
C TRP A 508 36.93 -0.35 -15.19
N ARG A 509 38.14 -0.01 -15.68
CA ARG A 509 38.85 1.30 -15.69
C ARG A 509 38.33 2.29 -16.74
N ALA A 510 38.38 3.59 -16.45
CA ALA A 510 38.31 4.67 -17.45
C ALA A 510 39.65 5.44 -17.53
N ALA A 511 40.08 5.74 -18.76
CA ALA A 511 41.25 6.56 -19.09
C ALA A 511 40.92 8.07 -19.01
N PRO A 512 41.92 8.97 -18.86
CA PRO A 512 41.69 10.40 -18.70
C PRO A 512 41.55 11.11 -20.05
N ILE A 513 40.65 12.08 -20.13
CA ILE A 513 40.51 13.04 -21.23
C ILE A 513 41.19 14.35 -20.80
N GLU A 514 42.11 14.84 -21.62
CA GLU A 514 42.86 16.08 -21.45
C GLU A 514 42.04 17.33 -21.80
N ASP A 515 42.47 18.42 -21.17
CA ASP A 515 42.05 19.82 -21.32
C ASP A 515 41.99 20.34 -22.77
N CYS A 516 41.06 21.27 -23.00
CA CYS A 516 41.31 22.37 -23.92
C CYS A 516 40.67 23.65 -23.40
N ALA A 517 41.50 24.50 -22.79
CA ALA A 517 41.19 25.87 -22.46
C ALA A 517 41.28 26.75 -23.71
N GLN A 518 40.28 27.60 -23.96
CA GLN A 518 40.49 28.87 -24.65
C GLN A 518 39.65 30.00 -24.04
N SER A 519 40.30 31.15 -24.03
CA SER A 519 40.07 32.42 -23.36
C SER A 519 38.91 33.27 -23.89
N ALA A 520 38.27 34.04 -23.00
CA ALA A 520 37.89 35.43 -23.28
C ALA A 520 37.75 36.23 -21.98
N SER A 521 38.33 37.44 -21.99
CA SER A 521 38.49 38.36 -20.87
C SER A 521 37.40 39.45 -20.82
N SER A 522 37.28 40.04 -19.61
CA SER A 522 36.94 41.44 -19.27
C SER A 522 35.54 41.78 -18.71
N SER A 523 35.57 42.14 -17.42
CA SER A 523 34.87 43.21 -16.68
C SER A 523 33.36 43.42 -16.84
N SER A 524 32.61 43.24 -15.75
CA SER A 524 32.16 44.35 -14.90
C SER A 524 31.41 43.83 -13.67
N THR A 525 31.70 44.44 -12.52
CA THR A 525 31.07 44.21 -11.23
C THR A 525 29.63 44.73 -11.22
N ALA A 526 28.67 43.83 -11.08
CA ALA A 526 27.33 44.14 -10.57
C ALA A 526 26.93 43.03 -9.59
N ALA A 527 26.85 43.37 -8.31
CA ALA A 527 26.33 42.49 -7.27
C ALA A 527 24.82 42.36 -7.48
N THR A 528 24.41 41.44 -8.33
CA THR A 528 23.03 40.99 -8.43
C THR A 528 22.76 40.09 -7.23
N LEU A 529 21.94 40.56 -6.28
CA LEU A 529 21.32 39.67 -5.29
C LEU A 529 20.61 38.56 -6.07
N LYS A 530 21.13 37.33 -6.00
CA LYS A 530 20.42 36.16 -6.48
C LYS A 530 19.19 35.99 -5.59
N VAL A 531 18.01 36.27 -6.14
CA VAL A 531 16.76 35.75 -5.59
C VAL A 531 16.91 34.23 -5.63
N VAL A 532 17.10 33.63 -4.46
CA VAL A 532 17.23 32.18 -4.38
C VAL A 532 15.83 31.61 -4.53
N ASP A 533 15.63 30.80 -5.58
CA ASP A 533 14.35 30.15 -5.82
C ASP A 533 14.14 29.09 -4.72
N HIS A 534 13.33 29.43 -3.72
CA HIS A 534 13.03 28.57 -2.59
C HIS A 534 12.47 27.21 -3.03
N SER A 535 11.75 27.14 -4.16
CA SER A 535 11.21 25.88 -4.67
C SER A 535 12.30 24.93 -5.18
N GLN A 536 13.35 25.47 -5.80
CA GLN A 536 14.50 24.68 -6.26
C GLN A 536 15.39 24.23 -5.08
N LEU A 537 15.52 25.06 -4.04
CA LEU A 537 16.21 24.68 -2.82
C LEU A 537 15.50 23.55 -2.08
N GLU A 538 14.19 23.68 -1.84
CA GLU A 538 13.38 22.65 -1.17
C GLU A 538 13.46 21.32 -1.92
N MET A 539 13.36 21.33 -3.25
CA MET A 539 13.56 20.12 -4.05
C MET A 539 14.96 19.52 -3.91
N SER A 540 16.00 20.35 -3.79
CA SER A 540 17.38 19.86 -3.63
C SER A 540 17.65 19.24 -2.25
N GLU A 541 17.06 19.82 -1.19
CA GLU A 541 17.13 19.28 0.17
C GLU A 541 16.32 17.98 0.30
N ASP A 542 15.14 17.93 -0.32
CA ASP A 542 14.30 16.73 -0.41
C ASP A 542 15.05 15.57 -1.05
N VAL A 543 15.73 15.81 -2.19
CA VAL A 543 16.52 14.79 -2.88
C VAL A 543 17.68 14.32 -2.01
N ALA A 544 18.44 15.24 -1.40
CA ALA A 544 19.55 14.87 -0.50
C ALA A 544 19.07 14.06 0.71
N GLY A 545 17.92 14.42 1.28
CA GLY A 545 17.26 13.69 2.36
C GLY A 545 16.84 12.28 1.93
N ASP A 546 16.27 12.13 0.74
CA ASP A 546 15.88 10.84 0.18
C ASP A 546 17.11 9.92 -0.03
N VAL A 547 18.21 10.44 -0.58
CA VAL A 547 19.47 9.67 -0.75
C VAL A 547 20.00 9.17 0.60
N ALA A 548 20.09 10.06 1.59
CA ALA A 548 20.53 9.69 2.93
C ALA A 548 19.62 8.61 3.56
N ALA A 549 18.32 8.66 3.26
CA ALA A 549 17.35 7.70 3.73
C ALA A 549 17.51 6.33 3.08
N TYR A 550 17.79 6.27 1.77
CA TYR A 550 18.12 5.02 1.08
C TYR A 550 19.38 4.38 1.68
N GLU A 551 20.44 5.17 1.89
CA GLU A 551 21.67 4.70 2.51
C GLU A 551 21.44 4.14 3.93
N ARG A 552 20.58 4.78 4.72
CA ARG A 552 20.19 4.28 6.05
C ARG A 552 19.47 2.94 5.95
N LEU A 553 18.45 2.81 5.09
CA LEU A 553 17.71 1.55 4.94
C LEU A 553 18.63 0.39 4.52
N VAL A 554 19.56 0.64 3.58
CA VAL A 554 20.55 -0.34 3.14
C VAL A 554 21.54 -0.67 4.26
N THR A 555 22.06 0.34 4.98
CA THR A 555 23.02 0.16 6.08
C THR A 555 22.41 -0.57 7.27
N ARG A 556 21.15 -0.28 7.59
CA ARG A 556 20.34 -0.98 8.58
C ARG A 556 19.88 -2.35 8.10
N GLY A 557 20.31 -2.81 6.91
CA GLY A 557 20.02 -4.15 6.39
C GLY A 557 18.53 -4.44 6.31
N VAL A 558 17.71 -3.44 5.99
CA VAL A 558 16.25 -3.59 5.93
C VAL A 558 15.90 -4.53 4.78
N LYS A 559 15.18 -5.61 5.07
CA LYS A 559 14.69 -6.59 4.09
C LYS A 559 13.18 -6.74 4.14
N LEU A 560 12.57 -6.84 2.97
CA LEU A 560 11.18 -7.14 2.71
C LEU A 560 11.10 -8.52 2.03
N VAL A 561 10.86 -9.55 2.83
CA VAL A 561 10.79 -10.94 2.34
C VAL A 561 9.35 -11.26 1.96
N LEU A 562 9.13 -11.64 0.71
CA LEU A 562 7.79 -11.89 0.19
C LEU A 562 7.40 -13.37 0.30
N LEU A 563 6.20 -13.62 0.78
CA LEU A 563 5.61 -14.96 0.93
C LEU A 563 4.18 -14.97 0.38
N THR A 564 3.78 -16.07 -0.26
CA THR A 564 2.40 -16.22 -0.75
C THR A 564 1.93 -17.67 -0.73
N GLY A 565 0.64 -17.86 -0.97
CA GLY A 565 0.00 -19.17 -1.12
C GLY A 565 -0.28 -19.83 0.23
N ASP A 566 0.01 -21.13 0.34
CA ASP A 566 -0.25 -21.91 1.56
C ASP A 566 0.82 -21.61 2.63
N ILE A 567 0.41 -20.96 3.72
CA ILE A 567 1.33 -20.52 4.80
C ILE A 567 2.07 -21.69 5.45
N GLN A 568 1.45 -22.88 5.54
CA GLN A 568 2.10 -24.03 6.15
C GLN A 568 3.26 -24.49 5.30
N LYS A 569 3.04 -24.57 3.99
CA LYS A 569 4.06 -25.01 3.04
C LYS A 569 5.15 -23.97 2.86
N SER A 570 4.78 -22.69 2.79
CA SER A 570 5.74 -21.60 2.53
C SER A 570 6.56 -21.24 3.78
N LEU A 571 5.98 -21.39 4.97
CA LEU A 571 6.52 -20.87 6.21
C LEU A 571 6.47 -21.87 7.39
N THR A 572 5.29 -22.20 7.92
CA THR A 572 5.19 -22.74 9.30
C THR A 572 5.58 -24.20 9.45
N SER A 573 5.56 -25.00 8.38
CA SER A 573 6.05 -26.38 8.41
C SER A 573 7.56 -26.49 8.14
N ARG A 574 8.21 -25.40 7.76
CA ARG A 574 9.64 -25.39 7.48
C ARG A 574 10.41 -25.17 8.78
N LYS A 575 11.19 -26.18 9.18
CA LYS A 575 12.02 -26.16 10.40
C LYS A 575 12.97 -24.96 10.47
N THR A 576 13.37 -24.40 9.34
CA THR A 576 14.23 -23.21 9.25
C THR A 576 13.62 -21.97 9.91
N PHE A 577 12.29 -21.90 10.00
CA PHE A 577 11.57 -20.76 10.58
C PHE A 577 11.13 -21.00 12.03
N HIS A 578 11.44 -22.14 12.64
CA HIS A 578 11.04 -22.39 14.02
C HIS A 578 11.75 -21.42 14.96
N GLY A 579 11.01 -20.78 15.87
CA GLY A 579 11.60 -19.84 16.81
C GLY A 579 12.12 -18.53 16.20
N PHE A 580 11.74 -18.20 14.96
CA PHE A 580 12.41 -17.21 14.13
C PHE A 580 11.88 -15.78 14.29
N PHE A 581 10.60 -15.60 14.60
CA PHE A 581 9.93 -14.29 14.58
C PHE A 581 9.73 -13.67 15.97
N ASP A 582 10.15 -12.42 16.11
CA ASP A 582 10.02 -11.61 17.34
C ASP A 582 8.64 -10.98 17.46
N VAL A 583 8.04 -10.62 16.32
CA VAL A 583 6.67 -10.07 16.25
C VAL A 583 5.93 -10.73 15.10
N ILE A 584 4.68 -11.12 15.34
CA ILE A 584 3.76 -11.63 14.33
C ILE A 584 2.51 -10.75 14.34
N THR A 585 2.10 -10.23 13.19
CA THR A 585 0.81 -9.54 13.03
C THR A 585 -0.14 -10.39 12.19
N LEU A 586 -1.44 -10.31 12.49
CA LEU A 586 -2.48 -11.06 11.79
C LEU A 586 -3.69 -10.18 11.51
N GLY A 587 -4.08 -10.08 10.24
CA GLY A 587 -5.28 -9.37 9.83
C GLY A 587 -6.58 -9.97 10.39
N CYS A 588 -7.60 -9.13 10.62
CA CYS A 588 -8.82 -9.53 11.35
C CYS A 588 -9.63 -10.65 10.66
N ARG A 589 -9.48 -10.84 9.35
CA ARG A 589 -10.14 -11.92 8.61
C ARG A 589 -9.35 -13.23 8.58
N HIS A 590 -8.12 -13.21 9.05
CA HIS A 590 -7.22 -14.35 9.05
C HIS A 590 -7.03 -14.97 10.44
N ILE A 591 -7.89 -14.64 11.42
CA ILE A 591 -7.79 -15.14 12.81
C ILE A 591 -7.74 -16.67 12.93
N HIS A 592 -8.35 -17.39 11.98
CA HIS A 592 -8.30 -18.85 11.94
C HIS A 592 -6.86 -19.38 11.80
N MET A 593 -5.95 -18.57 11.23
CA MET A 593 -4.53 -18.89 11.11
C MET A 593 -3.76 -18.78 12.44
N ALA A 594 -4.33 -18.16 13.48
CA ALA A 594 -3.74 -18.18 14.82
C ALA A 594 -3.94 -19.53 15.54
N GLY A 595 -4.81 -20.40 15.00
CA GLY A 595 -5.09 -21.70 15.57
C GLY A 595 -3.96 -22.72 15.38
N VAL A 596 -4.09 -23.84 16.08
CA VAL A 596 -3.09 -24.92 16.10
C VAL A 596 -2.84 -25.51 14.70
N SER A 597 -3.81 -25.40 13.77
CA SER A 597 -3.66 -25.95 12.42
C SER A 597 -2.50 -25.30 11.69
N GLU A 598 -2.46 -23.96 11.63
CA GLU A 598 -1.47 -23.23 10.83
C GLU A 598 -0.11 -23.10 11.52
N LYS A 599 0.01 -23.51 12.80
CA LYS A 599 1.30 -23.63 13.51
C LYS A 599 2.12 -22.32 13.57
N LEU A 600 1.45 -21.16 13.60
CA LEU A 600 2.15 -19.86 13.77
C LEU A 600 2.94 -19.81 15.08
N ASP A 601 2.49 -20.54 16.11
CA ASP A 601 3.20 -20.69 17.38
C ASP A 601 4.57 -21.35 17.22
N GLN A 602 4.80 -22.18 16.20
CA GLN A 602 6.08 -22.86 16.00
C GLN A 602 7.16 -21.91 15.46
N VAL A 603 6.75 -20.93 14.66
CA VAL A 603 7.68 -19.96 14.05
C VAL A 603 7.94 -18.74 14.92
N ALA A 604 7.10 -18.50 15.92
CA ALA A 604 7.32 -17.50 16.96
C ALA A 604 8.56 -17.85 17.79
N SER A 605 9.39 -16.87 18.15
CA SER A 605 10.44 -16.98 19.18
C SER A 605 9.82 -17.16 20.58
N SER A 606 10.61 -17.47 21.60
CA SER A 606 10.13 -17.66 22.99
C SER A 606 9.52 -16.38 23.57
N SER A 607 10.04 -15.22 23.19
CA SER A 607 9.57 -13.89 23.59
C SER A 607 8.67 -13.25 22.54
N SER A 608 8.16 -14.00 21.56
CA SER A 608 7.40 -13.40 20.46
C SER A 608 6.12 -12.71 20.94
N VAL A 609 5.78 -11.59 20.32
CA VAL A 609 4.51 -10.88 20.49
C VAL A 609 3.61 -11.14 19.28
N LEU A 610 2.38 -11.57 19.53
CA LEU A 610 1.35 -11.72 18.51
C LEU A 610 0.35 -10.58 18.60
N LEU A 611 0.21 -9.84 17.51
CA LEU A 611 -0.77 -8.77 17.32
C LEU A 611 -1.85 -9.22 16.36
N ILE A 612 -3.10 -9.24 16.79
CA ILE A 612 -4.24 -9.58 15.95
C ILE A 612 -5.10 -8.35 15.76
N GLU A 613 -5.37 -7.98 14.51
CA GLU A 613 -6.24 -6.84 14.22
C GLU A 613 -7.65 -7.10 14.75
N SER A 614 -8.21 -6.13 15.48
CA SER A 614 -9.54 -6.23 16.07
C SER A 614 -10.64 -6.06 15.02
N ALA A 615 -11.77 -6.72 15.24
CA ALA A 615 -12.99 -6.52 14.48
C ALA A 615 -13.76 -5.23 14.85
N LYS A 616 -13.25 -4.42 15.78
CA LYS A 616 -13.89 -3.21 16.32
C LYS A 616 -14.33 -2.22 15.23
N HIS A 617 -13.53 -2.11 14.18
CA HIS A 617 -13.74 -1.12 13.11
C HIS A 617 -14.53 -1.68 11.92
N LEU A 618 -15.05 -2.90 12.03
CA LEU A 618 -15.98 -3.48 11.05
C LEU A 618 -17.39 -2.94 11.29
N LEU A 619 -17.84 -2.02 10.44
CA LEU A 619 -19.14 -1.38 10.52
C LEU A 619 -20.31 -2.34 10.47
N GLN A 620 -20.17 -3.52 9.88
CA GLN A 620 -21.26 -4.50 9.84
C GLN A 620 -21.49 -5.20 11.18
N LEU A 621 -20.56 -5.10 12.13
CA LEU A 621 -20.64 -5.79 13.42
C LEU A 621 -21.21 -4.87 14.50
N LYS A 622 -22.03 -5.46 15.35
CA LYS A 622 -22.47 -4.85 16.60
C LYS A 622 -21.46 -5.11 17.72
N GLN A 623 -21.54 -4.33 18.80
CA GLN A 623 -20.60 -4.46 19.92
C GLN A 623 -20.57 -5.87 20.53
N ASP A 624 -21.73 -6.51 20.71
CA ASP A 624 -21.83 -7.89 21.19
C ASP A 624 -21.15 -8.91 20.27
N GLN A 625 -21.17 -8.66 18.95
CA GLN A 625 -20.47 -9.49 17.97
C GLN A 625 -18.95 -9.24 17.98
N VAL A 626 -18.53 -8.01 18.21
CA VAL A 626 -17.10 -7.66 18.41
C VAL A 626 -16.57 -8.32 19.67
N ASP A 627 -17.33 -8.26 20.77
CA ASP A 627 -16.97 -8.91 22.04
C ASP A 627 -16.89 -10.43 21.87
N ALA A 628 -17.87 -11.04 21.17
CA ALA A 628 -17.85 -12.46 20.83
C ALA A 628 -16.64 -12.83 19.94
N PHE A 629 -16.26 -11.95 19.01
CA PHE A 629 -15.05 -12.11 18.20
C PHE A 629 -13.79 -12.08 19.08
N HIS A 630 -13.68 -11.15 20.04
CA HIS A 630 -12.54 -11.09 20.97
C HIS A 630 -12.43 -12.37 21.81
N VAL A 631 -13.53 -12.84 22.39
CA VAL A 631 -13.58 -14.12 23.13
C VAL A 631 -13.11 -15.26 22.23
N ARG A 632 -13.59 -15.31 20.98
CA ARG A 632 -13.20 -16.37 20.05
C ARG A 632 -11.71 -16.32 19.68
N VAL A 633 -11.13 -15.13 19.51
CA VAL A 633 -9.70 -14.97 19.28
C VAL A 633 -8.90 -15.47 20.48
N GLU A 634 -9.31 -15.13 21.71
CA GLU A 634 -8.67 -15.62 22.93
C GLU A 634 -8.75 -17.15 23.04
N GLU A 635 -9.87 -17.77 22.73
CA GLU A 635 -10.00 -19.24 22.68
C GLU A 635 -9.02 -19.87 21.69
N ILE A 636 -8.99 -19.37 20.45
CA ILE A 636 -8.13 -19.90 19.38
C ILE A 636 -6.66 -19.76 19.75
N THR A 637 -6.24 -18.57 20.18
CA THR A 637 -4.85 -18.26 20.52
C THR A 637 -4.37 -19.02 21.76
N SER A 638 -5.23 -19.18 22.78
CA SER A 638 -4.93 -19.96 23.98
C SER A 638 -4.61 -21.43 23.67
N THR A 639 -5.33 -22.05 22.71
CA THR A 639 -5.03 -23.42 22.29
C THR A 639 -3.64 -23.58 21.65
N SER A 640 -3.11 -22.50 21.08
CA SER A 640 -1.78 -22.44 20.46
C SER A 640 -0.70 -21.92 21.41
N GLY A 641 -0.98 -21.77 22.72
CA GLY A 641 0.02 -21.37 23.72
C GLY A 641 0.29 -19.87 23.82
N TRP A 642 -0.65 -19.04 23.34
CA TRP A 642 -0.61 -17.59 23.51
C TRP A 642 -1.49 -17.17 24.67
N VAL A 643 -1.06 -16.17 25.44
CA VAL A 643 -1.86 -15.56 26.51
C VAL A 643 -2.10 -14.11 26.20
N ARG A 644 -3.34 -13.69 26.44
CA ARG A 644 -3.78 -12.31 26.28
C ARG A 644 -2.91 -11.40 27.14
N ASP A 645 -2.20 -10.48 26.50
CA ASP A 645 -1.55 -9.39 27.20
C ASP A 645 -2.52 -8.22 27.20
N HIS A 646 -3.31 -8.12 28.27
CA HIS A 646 -4.02 -6.88 28.56
C HIS A 646 -2.94 -5.87 28.91
N TYR A 647 -2.42 -5.16 27.91
CA TYR A 647 -1.39 -4.13 27.97
C TYR A 647 -1.66 -3.10 29.09
N LYS A 648 -1.46 -3.53 30.33
CA LYS A 648 -1.72 -2.87 31.63
C LYS A 648 -0.47 -2.91 32.51
N SER A 649 0.57 -3.63 32.10
CA SER A 649 1.82 -3.78 32.85
C SER A 649 3.01 -3.21 32.10
N TYR A 650 2.98 -1.91 31.82
CA TYR A 650 4.20 -1.09 31.72
C TYR A 650 4.06 0.25 32.46
N GLN A 651 3.01 0.43 33.26
CA GLN A 651 2.90 1.53 34.22
C GLN A 651 3.63 1.25 35.55
N ALA A 652 4.22 0.06 35.73
CA ALA A 652 4.82 -0.38 37.00
C ALA A 652 6.34 -0.13 37.14
N ASN A 653 7.05 0.27 36.08
CA ASN A 653 8.46 0.70 36.15
C ASN A 653 8.60 2.23 36.08
N LYS A 654 7.70 2.97 36.74
CA LYS A 654 7.78 4.43 36.95
C LYS A 654 8.90 4.87 37.91
N ASN A 655 9.96 4.06 38.08
CA ASN A 655 11.04 4.32 39.04
C ASN A 655 12.45 4.36 38.41
N THR A 656 12.55 4.52 37.09
CA THR A 656 13.81 4.92 36.47
C THR A 656 13.62 6.32 35.89
N ASP A 657 14.19 7.30 36.58
CA ASP A 657 14.36 8.66 36.08
C ASP A 657 14.97 8.62 34.67
N ASN A 658 14.36 9.31 33.70
CA ASN A 658 14.74 9.47 32.28
C ASN A 658 14.21 8.48 31.22
N VAL A 659 12.90 8.25 31.12
CA VAL A 659 12.24 8.05 29.81
C VAL A 659 10.89 8.76 29.82
N ASP A 660 10.61 9.56 28.79
CA ASP A 660 9.46 10.48 28.68
C ASP A 660 8.10 9.78 28.90
N ALA A 661 7.48 10.08 30.04
CA ALA A 661 6.21 9.52 30.49
C ALA A 661 5.01 9.83 29.57
N GLU A 662 5.10 10.82 28.69
CA GLU A 662 4.03 11.19 27.74
C GLU A 662 3.96 10.27 26.52
N SER A 663 5.06 9.58 26.16
CA SER A 663 5.09 8.73 24.96
C SER A 663 4.33 7.41 25.12
N THR A 664 4.20 6.90 26.36
CA THR A 664 3.65 5.57 26.65
C THR A 664 2.12 5.52 26.63
N ASP A 665 1.44 6.61 26.99
CA ASP A 665 -0.02 6.68 26.97
C ASP A 665 -0.57 6.68 25.52
N LYS A 666 0.12 7.35 24.58
CA LYS A 666 -0.31 7.43 23.16
C LYS A 666 -0.28 6.08 22.43
N TRP A 667 0.65 5.20 22.77
CA TRP A 667 0.74 3.86 22.17
C TRP A 667 -0.34 2.90 22.69
N GLN A 668 -0.81 3.10 23.92
CA GLN A 668 -1.87 2.29 24.51
C GLN A 668 -3.16 2.39 23.67
N ASP A 669 -3.46 3.57 23.13
CA ASP A 669 -4.63 3.85 22.30
C ASP A 669 -4.57 3.18 20.92
N VAL A 670 -3.40 3.20 20.27
CA VAL A 670 -3.15 2.48 19.00
C VAL A 670 -3.33 0.97 19.21
N LEU A 671 -2.85 0.46 20.34
CA LEU A 671 -2.96 -0.94 20.72
C LEU A 671 -4.40 -1.35 21.07
N THR A 672 -5.31 -0.43 21.44
CA THR A 672 -6.73 -0.79 21.65
C THR A 672 -7.47 -1.23 20.39
N SER A 673 -6.95 -0.85 19.20
CA SER A 673 -7.47 -1.34 17.92
C SER A 673 -6.93 -2.73 17.55
N ASN A 674 -6.04 -3.28 18.38
CA ASN A 674 -5.40 -4.56 18.17
C ASN A 674 -5.52 -5.41 19.44
N LEU A 675 -5.33 -6.71 19.23
CA LEU A 675 -5.40 -7.72 20.23
C LEU A 675 -3.98 -8.23 20.48
N VAL A 676 -3.39 -7.91 21.64
CA VAL A 676 -2.00 -8.25 21.96
C VAL A 676 -1.93 -9.55 22.75
N PHE A 677 -1.00 -10.41 22.37
CA PHE A 677 -0.73 -11.68 23.03
C PHE A 677 0.77 -11.92 23.19
N LYS A 678 1.14 -12.58 24.28
CA LYS A 678 2.50 -13.06 24.54
C LYS A 678 2.54 -14.56 24.52
N ARG A 679 3.67 -15.11 24.09
CA ARG A 679 3.88 -16.56 24.11
C ARG A 679 4.10 -17.05 25.54
N VAL A 680 3.45 -18.15 25.91
CA VAL A 680 3.76 -18.84 27.16
C VAL A 680 4.85 -19.86 26.87
N ASN A 681 6.01 -19.69 27.50
CA ASN A 681 7.00 -20.75 27.53
C ASN A 681 6.37 -21.95 28.23
N LYS A 682 6.13 -23.05 27.50
CA LYS A 682 5.85 -24.33 28.16
C LYS A 682 7.06 -24.63 29.04
N ILE A 683 6.86 -24.59 30.36
CA ILE A 683 7.84 -25.11 31.31
C ILE A 683 8.05 -26.57 30.91
N SER A 684 9.27 -26.85 30.44
CA SER A 684 9.71 -28.14 29.92
C SER A 684 9.56 -29.27 30.93
#